data_AF-A0AAN9NRT0-F1
#
_entry.id   AF-A0AAN9NRT0-F1
#
_cell.length_a   1.000
_cell.length_b   1.000
_cell.length_c   1.000
_cell.angle_alpha   90.00
_cell.angle_beta   90.00
_cell.angle_gamma   90.00
#
_symmetry.space_group_name_H-M   'P 1'
#
loop_
_entity.id
_entity.type
_entity.pdbx_description
1 polymer ?
#
loop_
_entity_poly.entity_id
_entity_poly.type
_entity_poly.pdbx_seq_one_letter_code
_entity_poly.pdbx_strand_id
1 'polypeptide(L)'
;MDTQSAKDTVDIDLGGVSSSGEATGDLGDDLVTVLDGLELNLACFSEKVANLSNFVMHLETLGVELEGFVLDREDNDVDVGCVGKFLEFDLLCGVLGSEVVQLDRFLDTLHAEIADAGERVASCKPRQDNLLDSEQCLKQSEEQFSEIKKLSASFERTLSSYKWGGNGNIEDGEIILEDDESLIVSPVITMHTTEQQRLVLRMLEKSLANEMDLEKNFFDSRQIQENLNQRMASLEQKLGLAEEEATDVWERWLEADNTREILTGISKQLLGRLQISQFNLNGLSQRESLLKAKLETSLEQLKERDVTSGKIEQLNGNLVLANSEVVTSRDKVCSLEKQLKESESQLINVKASAEEYQKQYTILCSEVRKTEGIIVELKEKISNAENQANTAEAHCKLLAEANNELNRQIALLKDSGGKSERVESLERRLRESDLLLQHAVASAEASLEKQSMLYSTIKDMEQVIKDLKSKVSKAESRADSAEEKCIILSESNTDLNEELSFLRSRFHRLEGSLHQVEEAKVASAKDIGKQTKVFKSLVMQLAVERERLNKQLSSLASENKILVVKLKQTNKYAQEVSVTLTTDHQVDRTWKNSSTNDNEVKFADTLPDADTVRRIDAGVLNFKHLFMLSVLVLVFSAVTYLNVDVNF
;
A
#
# COMPACT_ATOMS: atom_id res chain seq x y z
N MET A 1 -42.30 18.87 -34.91
CA MET A 1 -41.19 19.82 -35.11
C MET A 1 -39.97 18.98 -35.38
N ASP A 2 -39.65 18.87 -36.66
CA ASP A 2 -38.54 18.08 -37.20
C ASP A 2 -37.23 18.86 -37.08
N THR A 3 -36.14 18.19 -36.77
CA THR A 3 -34.80 18.64 -37.13
C THR A 3 -33.89 17.45 -37.41
N GLN A 4 -33.57 17.30 -38.70
CA GLN A 4 -32.50 16.49 -39.27
C GLN A 4 -31.12 17.01 -38.84
N SER A 5 -30.15 16.10 -38.76
CA SER A 5 -28.74 16.45 -38.94
C SER A 5 -28.09 15.46 -39.91
N ALA A 6 -27.55 16.02 -40.99
CA ALA A 6 -27.03 15.36 -42.16
C ALA A 6 -25.55 14.97 -41.98
N LYS A 7 -25.18 13.91 -42.70
CA LYS A 7 -23.84 13.31 -42.76
C LYS A 7 -23.26 13.67 -44.13
N ASP A 8 -22.25 14.53 -44.16
CA ASP A 8 -21.50 14.85 -45.39
C ASP A 8 -20.11 14.22 -45.36
N THR A 9 -19.88 13.37 -46.36
CA THR A 9 -18.59 12.83 -46.80
C THR A 9 -18.11 13.66 -47.98
N VAL A 10 -16.85 14.11 -47.96
CA VAL A 10 -16.19 14.71 -49.12
C VAL A 10 -14.87 13.97 -49.37
N ASP A 11 -14.82 13.29 -50.51
CA ASP A 11 -13.60 12.81 -51.17
C ASP A 11 -12.87 14.01 -51.80
N ILE A 12 -11.55 14.07 -51.64
CA ILE A 12 -10.66 14.86 -52.52
C ILE A 12 -9.52 13.98 -52.99
N ASP A 13 -9.50 13.82 -54.31
CA ASP A 13 -8.50 13.20 -55.18
C ASP A 13 -7.20 14.02 -55.22
N LEU A 14 -6.05 13.35 -55.08
CA LEU A 14 -4.73 13.90 -55.42
C LEU A 14 -3.86 12.80 -56.03
N GLY A 15 -3.99 12.63 -57.34
CA GLY A 15 -2.98 11.99 -58.16
C GLY A 15 -1.78 12.91 -58.45
N GLY A 16 -0.59 12.32 -58.56
CA GLY A 16 0.53 12.92 -59.30
C GLY A 16 1.92 12.71 -58.70
N VAL A 17 2.51 11.55 -58.94
CA VAL A 17 3.94 11.26 -58.73
C VAL A 17 4.81 12.12 -59.66
N SER A 18 5.91 12.66 -59.13
CA SER A 18 7.11 12.96 -59.92
C SER A 18 8.35 12.50 -59.14
N SER A 19 9.05 11.52 -59.69
CA SER A 19 10.30 10.96 -59.19
C SER A 19 11.50 11.80 -59.62
N SER A 20 12.48 12.00 -58.74
CA SER A 20 13.90 12.04 -59.11
C SER A 20 14.80 12.08 -57.87
N GLY A 21 15.70 11.09 -57.74
CA GLY A 21 16.97 11.24 -57.01
C GLY A 21 17.15 10.39 -55.74
N GLU A 22 17.40 9.10 -55.90
CA GLU A 22 18.04 8.26 -54.89
C GLU A 22 19.41 8.82 -54.48
N ALA A 23 19.52 9.29 -53.23
CA ALA A 23 20.71 9.25 -52.34
C ALA A 23 20.54 10.11 -51.05
N THR A 24 19.34 10.65 -50.74
CA THR A 24 19.11 11.55 -49.58
C THR A 24 18.13 11.01 -48.54
N GLY A 25 17.67 9.76 -48.66
CA GLY A 25 16.66 9.17 -47.77
C GLY A 25 17.15 8.87 -46.35
N ASP A 26 18.42 8.52 -46.18
CA ASP A 26 18.97 8.09 -44.88
C ASP A 26 19.32 9.29 -43.96
N LEU A 27 19.81 10.38 -44.54
CA LEU A 27 20.10 11.62 -43.80
C LEU A 27 18.83 12.38 -43.39
N GLY A 28 17.73 12.19 -44.14
CA GLY A 28 16.47 12.89 -43.93
C GLY A 28 15.69 12.38 -42.72
N ASP A 29 15.74 11.08 -42.46
CA ASP A 29 15.12 10.45 -41.30
C ASP A 29 15.96 10.68 -40.02
N ASP A 30 17.30 10.60 -40.12
CA ASP A 30 18.20 10.89 -39.00
C ASP A 30 18.03 12.33 -38.49
N LEU A 31 17.92 13.30 -39.39
CA LEU A 31 17.69 14.71 -39.05
C LEU A 31 16.32 14.97 -38.40
N VAL A 32 15.28 14.22 -38.80
CA VAL A 32 13.95 14.30 -38.19
C VAL A 32 13.99 13.78 -36.76
N THR A 33 14.65 12.65 -36.53
CA THR A 33 14.80 12.10 -35.16
C THR A 33 15.61 13.01 -34.24
N VAL A 34 16.61 13.73 -34.78
CA VAL A 34 17.39 14.73 -34.02
C VAL A 34 16.54 15.96 -33.67
N LEU A 35 15.71 16.45 -34.61
CA LEU A 35 14.82 17.59 -34.36
C LEU A 35 13.68 17.24 -33.39
N ASP A 36 13.06 16.07 -33.52
CA ASP A 36 12.03 15.59 -32.59
C ASP A 36 12.60 15.37 -31.18
N GLY A 37 13.85 14.89 -31.10
CA GLY A 37 14.58 14.76 -29.83
C GLY A 37 14.90 16.10 -29.18
N LEU A 38 15.30 17.08 -29.99
CA LEU A 38 15.55 18.46 -29.54
C LEU A 38 14.27 19.13 -29.04
N GLU A 39 13.15 18.99 -29.77
CA GLU A 39 11.85 19.51 -29.37
C GLU A 39 11.37 18.89 -28.03
N LEU A 40 11.59 17.59 -27.84
CA LEU A 40 11.29 16.91 -26.58
C LEU A 40 12.19 17.39 -25.42
N ASN A 41 13.49 17.55 -25.65
CA ASN A 41 14.42 18.06 -24.64
C ASN A 41 14.08 19.51 -24.26
N LEU A 42 13.67 20.34 -25.22
CA LEU A 42 13.22 21.70 -25.01
C LEU A 42 11.89 21.78 -24.26
N ALA A 43 10.92 20.92 -24.61
CA ALA A 43 9.67 20.79 -23.87
C ALA A 43 9.93 20.36 -22.42
N CYS A 44 10.84 19.40 -22.20
CA CYS A 44 11.24 18.96 -20.87
C CYS A 44 11.94 20.09 -20.08
N PHE A 45 12.78 20.90 -20.73
CA PHE A 45 13.41 22.07 -20.11
C PHE A 45 12.37 23.09 -19.67
N SER A 46 11.51 23.50 -20.59
CA SER A 46 10.48 24.51 -20.32
C SER A 46 9.48 24.07 -19.26
N GLU A 47 9.07 22.80 -19.26
CA GLU A 47 8.24 22.22 -18.19
C GLU A 47 8.97 22.25 -16.84
N LYS A 48 10.26 21.89 -16.81
CA LYS A 48 11.05 21.90 -15.58
C LYS A 48 11.28 23.32 -15.05
N VAL A 49 11.50 24.31 -15.92
CA VAL A 49 11.57 25.74 -15.56
C VAL A 49 10.23 26.23 -14.99
N ALA A 50 9.11 25.89 -15.61
CA ALA A 50 7.78 26.26 -15.12
C ALA A 50 7.47 25.63 -13.74
N ASN A 51 7.85 24.36 -13.53
CA ASN A 51 7.73 23.69 -12.24
C ASN A 51 8.59 24.36 -11.16
N LEU A 52 9.82 24.76 -11.49
CA LEU A 52 10.68 25.52 -10.58
C LEU A 52 10.13 26.92 -10.29
N SER A 53 9.48 27.57 -11.24
CA SER A 53 8.81 28.86 -11.01
C SER A 53 7.71 28.75 -9.94
N ASN A 54 6.89 27.69 -10.01
CA ASN A 54 5.89 27.40 -8.97
C ASN A 54 6.57 27.08 -7.62
N PHE A 55 7.68 26.35 -7.63
CA PHE A 55 8.45 26.03 -6.43
C PHE A 55 9.04 27.28 -5.76
N VAL A 56 9.56 28.22 -6.55
CA VAL A 56 10.06 29.52 -6.08
C VAL A 56 8.95 30.34 -5.45
N MET A 57 7.75 30.37 -6.04
CA MET A 57 6.58 31.06 -5.46
C MET A 57 6.24 30.54 -4.05
N HIS A 58 6.33 29.22 -3.84
CA HIS A 58 6.15 28.64 -2.51
C HIS A 58 7.27 29.03 -1.54
N LEU A 59 8.52 29.06 -2.00
CA LEU A 59 9.66 29.52 -1.22
C LEU A 59 9.55 31.01 -0.84
N GLU A 60 9.08 31.87 -1.74
CA GLU A 60 8.82 33.29 -1.45
C GLU A 60 7.77 33.45 -0.35
N THR A 61 6.68 32.68 -0.43
CA THR A 61 5.62 32.70 0.58
C THR A 61 6.16 32.27 1.95
N LEU A 62 6.95 31.19 1.98
CA LEU A 62 7.60 30.69 3.20
C LEU A 62 8.63 31.69 3.74
N GLY A 63 9.36 32.37 2.87
CA GLY A 63 10.31 33.43 3.24
C GLY A 63 9.63 34.63 3.92
N VAL A 64 8.48 35.08 3.40
CA VAL A 64 7.68 36.16 3.99
C VAL A 64 7.12 35.75 5.36
N GLU A 65 6.68 34.50 5.51
CA GLU A 65 6.27 33.98 6.83
C GLU A 65 7.42 34.02 7.83
N LEU A 66 8.62 33.59 7.43
CA LEU A 66 9.82 33.58 8.28
C LEU A 66 10.27 34.99 8.67
N GLU A 67 10.18 35.97 7.77
CA GLU A 67 10.46 37.37 8.09
C GLU A 67 9.49 37.90 9.16
N GLY A 68 8.21 37.53 9.09
CA GLY A 68 7.22 37.80 10.14
C GLY A 68 7.62 37.20 11.50
N PHE A 69 8.10 35.96 11.52
CA PHE A 69 8.59 35.30 12.76
C PHE A 69 9.86 35.94 13.34
N VAL A 70 10.68 36.62 12.53
CA VAL A 70 11.88 37.34 13.00
C VAL A 70 11.50 38.67 13.64
N LEU A 71 10.49 39.36 13.12
CA LEU A 71 10.03 40.65 13.62
C LEU A 71 9.21 40.55 14.92
N ASP A 72 8.52 39.43 15.16
CA ASP A 72 7.72 39.19 16.38
C ASP A 72 8.55 38.70 17.59
N ARG A 73 9.89 38.61 17.49
CA ARG A 73 10.76 38.25 18.63
C ARG A 73 10.96 39.42 19.58
N GLU A 74 9.97 39.70 20.43
CA GLU A 74 10.18 40.51 21.64
C GLU A 74 10.59 39.66 22.87
N ASP A 75 10.48 38.33 22.83
CA ASP A 75 10.87 37.46 23.94
C ASP A 75 11.80 36.31 23.50
N ASN A 76 12.79 36.01 24.36
CA ASN A 76 13.87 35.04 24.14
C ASN A 76 13.43 33.55 24.14
N ASP A 77 12.14 33.26 23.97
CA ASP A 77 11.67 31.86 23.89
C ASP A 77 11.61 31.45 22.42
N VAL A 78 12.63 30.70 21.99
CA VAL A 78 12.71 30.16 20.65
C VAL A 78 11.64 29.06 20.53
N ASP A 79 10.50 29.40 19.91
CA ASP A 79 9.49 28.40 19.55
C ASP A 79 10.14 27.29 18.69
N VAL A 80 9.99 26.05 19.14
CA VAL A 80 10.51 24.86 18.44
C VAL A 80 9.83 24.71 17.07
N GLY A 81 8.59 25.19 16.91
CA GLY A 81 7.90 25.26 15.63
C GLY A 81 8.57 26.20 14.63
N CYS A 82 9.00 27.37 15.09
CA CYS A 82 9.77 28.35 14.32
C CYS A 82 11.08 27.74 13.76
N VAL A 83 11.84 27.01 14.59
CA VAL A 83 13.09 26.33 14.16
C VAL A 83 12.82 25.29 13.07
N GLY A 84 11.71 24.55 13.16
CA GLY A 84 11.30 23.59 12.13
C GLY A 84 11.09 24.26 10.76
N LYS A 85 10.38 25.39 10.73
CA LYS A 85 10.15 26.15 9.49
C LYS A 85 11.44 26.76 8.90
N PHE A 86 12.38 27.19 9.74
CA PHE A 86 13.70 27.66 9.27
C PHE A 86 14.53 26.54 8.63
N LEU A 87 14.49 25.33 9.21
CA LEU A 87 15.16 24.15 8.64
C LEU A 87 14.48 23.69 7.34
N GLU A 88 13.16 23.76 7.27
CA GLU A 88 12.39 23.47 6.05
C GLU A 88 12.79 24.43 4.92
N PHE A 89 12.84 25.73 5.21
CA PHE A 89 13.27 26.74 4.24
C PHE A 89 14.73 26.56 3.79
N ASP A 90 15.66 26.25 4.70
CA ASP A 90 17.06 25.96 4.38
C ASP A 90 17.20 24.73 3.45
N LEU A 91 16.48 23.64 3.76
CA LEU A 91 16.48 22.43 2.94
C LEU A 91 15.91 22.71 1.54
N LEU A 92 14.79 23.42 1.45
CA LEU A 92 14.13 23.73 0.19
C LEU A 92 14.97 24.68 -0.69
N CYS A 93 15.68 25.63 -0.09
CA CYS A 93 16.66 26.45 -0.81
C CYS A 93 17.84 25.61 -1.33
N GLY A 94 18.30 24.63 -0.54
CA GLY A 94 19.33 23.68 -0.98
C GLY A 94 18.87 22.82 -2.17
N VAL A 95 17.61 22.38 -2.16
CA VAL A 95 16.98 21.68 -3.30
C VAL A 95 16.88 22.59 -4.52
N LEU A 96 16.42 23.84 -4.36
CA LEU A 96 16.35 24.82 -5.44
C LEU A 96 17.74 25.05 -6.07
N GLY A 97 18.75 25.29 -5.24
CA GLY A 97 20.12 25.54 -5.71
C GLY A 97 20.69 24.34 -6.48
N SER A 98 20.44 23.11 -6.01
CA SER A 98 20.83 21.88 -6.71
C SER A 98 20.15 21.76 -8.08
N GLU A 99 18.84 21.99 -8.12
CA GLU A 99 18.05 21.90 -9.37
C GLU A 99 18.46 22.99 -10.37
N VAL A 100 18.70 24.22 -9.91
CA VAL A 100 19.20 25.32 -10.75
C VAL A 100 20.55 24.95 -11.35
N VAL A 101 21.50 24.42 -10.58
CA VAL A 101 22.81 24.00 -11.10
C VAL A 101 22.70 22.84 -12.10
N GLN A 102 21.77 21.90 -11.89
CA GLN A 102 21.54 20.80 -12.82
C GLN A 102 20.91 21.31 -14.13
N LEU A 103 19.96 22.23 -14.02
CA LEU A 103 19.24 22.79 -15.16
C LEU A 103 20.13 23.71 -15.99
N ASP A 104 21.07 24.43 -15.36
CA ASP A 104 22.11 25.24 -16.01
C ASP A 104 23.00 24.36 -16.92
N ARG A 105 23.44 23.18 -16.44
CA ARG A 105 24.20 22.22 -17.26
C ARG A 105 23.37 21.62 -18.40
N PHE A 106 22.07 21.42 -18.17
CA PHE A 106 21.18 20.91 -19.20
C PHE A 106 20.93 21.97 -20.29
N LEU A 107 20.81 23.24 -19.90
CA LEU A 107 20.75 24.38 -20.81
C LEU A 107 22.02 24.48 -21.69
N ASP A 108 23.21 24.30 -21.11
CA ASP A 108 24.47 24.24 -21.88
C ASP A 108 24.46 23.11 -22.91
N THR A 109 23.88 21.96 -22.54
CA THR A 109 23.74 20.79 -23.43
C THR A 109 22.76 21.08 -24.56
N LEU A 110 21.61 21.68 -24.25
CA LEU A 110 20.61 22.12 -25.24
C LEU A 110 21.19 23.15 -26.21
N HIS A 111 21.96 24.13 -25.75
CA HIS A 111 22.64 25.09 -26.62
C HIS A 111 23.62 24.41 -27.58
N ALA A 112 24.34 23.38 -27.12
CA ALA A 112 25.23 22.59 -27.98
C ALA A 112 24.44 21.74 -29.00
N GLU A 113 23.31 21.15 -28.61
CA GLU A 113 22.42 20.38 -29.50
C GLU A 113 21.76 21.26 -30.57
N ILE A 114 21.31 22.47 -30.22
CA ILE A 114 20.76 23.45 -31.17
C ILE A 114 21.84 23.90 -32.16
N ALA A 115 23.08 24.13 -31.69
CA ALA A 115 24.18 24.53 -32.57
C ALA A 115 24.54 23.42 -33.58
N ASP A 116 24.62 22.16 -33.15
CA ASP A 116 24.86 20.99 -34.02
C ASP A 116 23.69 20.76 -34.99
N ALA A 117 22.45 20.84 -34.51
CA ALA A 117 21.26 20.74 -35.36
C ALA A 117 21.19 21.87 -36.39
N GLY A 118 21.55 23.10 -36.01
CA GLY A 118 21.62 24.26 -36.89
C GLY A 118 22.62 24.09 -38.04
N GLU A 119 23.79 23.50 -37.76
CA GLU A 119 24.79 23.18 -38.80
C GLU A 119 24.26 22.12 -39.80
N ARG A 120 23.50 21.13 -39.31
CA ARG A 120 22.91 20.05 -40.12
C ARG A 120 21.68 20.48 -40.93
N VAL A 121 20.91 21.46 -40.45
CA VAL A 121 19.65 21.93 -41.06
C VAL A 121 19.87 23.05 -42.10
N ALA A 122 21.08 23.62 -42.19
CA ALA A 122 21.42 24.74 -43.07
C ALA A 122 21.09 24.54 -44.57
N SER A 123 20.86 23.31 -45.02
CA SER A 123 20.47 22.98 -46.40
C SER A 123 18.95 22.83 -46.65
N CYS A 124 18.08 22.93 -45.63
CA CYS A 124 16.65 22.61 -45.75
C CYS A 124 15.74 23.69 -45.11
N LYS A 125 15.09 24.52 -45.95
CA LYS A 125 14.26 25.67 -45.50
C LYS A 125 13.11 25.34 -44.53
N PRO A 126 12.24 24.32 -44.77
CA PRO A 126 11.10 24.07 -43.89
C PRO A 126 11.50 23.65 -42.47
N ARG A 127 12.67 23.00 -42.34
CA ARG A 127 13.20 22.56 -41.05
C ARG A 127 13.96 23.66 -40.31
N GLN A 128 14.39 24.69 -41.05
CA GLN A 128 15.02 25.87 -40.49
C GLN A 128 14.01 26.73 -39.73
N ASP A 129 12.76 26.80 -40.20
CA ASP A 129 11.68 27.50 -39.50
C ASP A 129 11.36 26.82 -38.15
N ASN A 130 11.27 25.47 -38.10
CA ASN A 130 11.06 24.73 -36.84
C ASN A 130 12.21 24.93 -35.83
N LEU A 131 13.46 25.01 -36.31
CA LEU A 131 14.62 25.26 -35.45
C LEU A 131 14.64 26.70 -34.92
N LEU A 132 14.18 27.68 -35.72
CA LEU A 132 14.00 29.06 -35.27
C LEU A 132 12.91 29.18 -34.20
N ASP A 133 11.80 28.47 -34.37
CA ASP A 133 10.72 28.43 -33.37
C ASP A 133 11.21 27.78 -32.06
N SER A 134 12.03 26.74 -32.15
CA SER A 134 12.67 26.08 -31.00
C SER A 134 13.68 27.00 -30.29
N GLU A 135 14.48 27.76 -31.04
CA GLU A 135 15.42 28.75 -30.49
C GLU A 135 14.67 29.90 -29.79
N GLN A 136 13.53 30.34 -30.33
CA GLN A 136 12.70 31.36 -29.70
C GLN A 136 12.02 30.85 -28.42
N CYS A 137 11.52 29.61 -28.43
CA CYS A 137 10.95 28.97 -27.26
C CYS A 137 12.00 28.76 -26.15
N LEU A 138 13.23 28.37 -26.52
CA LEU A 138 14.34 28.27 -25.58
C LEU A 138 14.63 29.62 -24.91
N LYS A 139 14.75 30.70 -25.69
CA LYS A 139 14.99 32.05 -25.16
C LYS A 139 13.93 32.47 -24.13
N GLN A 140 12.66 32.20 -24.40
CA GLN A 140 11.58 32.50 -23.46
C GLN A 140 11.73 31.71 -22.15
N SER A 141 12.07 30.42 -22.23
CA SER A 141 12.31 29.60 -21.03
C SER A 141 13.61 29.96 -20.30
N GLU A 142 14.63 30.43 -21.01
CA GLU A 142 15.90 30.90 -20.46
C GLU A 142 15.74 32.21 -19.68
N GLU A 143 14.88 33.11 -20.15
CA GLU A 143 14.51 34.33 -19.41
C GLU A 143 13.87 33.98 -18.06
N GLN A 144 12.90 33.07 -18.04
CA GLN A 144 12.27 32.59 -16.80
C GLN A 144 13.27 31.88 -15.89
N PHE A 145 14.15 31.06 -16.46
CA PHE A 145 15.21 30.39 -15.71
C PHE A 145 16.21 31.39 -15.10
N SER A 146 16.51 32.48 -15.80
CA SER A 146 17.40 33.55 -15.32
C SER A 146 16.79 34.30 -14.12
N GLU A 147 15.47 34.50 -14.10
CA GLU A 147 14.76 35.04 -12.94
C GLU A 147 14.85 34.10 -11.73
N ILE A 148 14.61 32.80 -11.94
CA ILE A 148 14.75 31.76 -10.91
C ILE A 148 16.18 31.73 -10.35
N LYS A 149 17.20 31.86 -11.21
CA LYS A 149 18.61 31.91 -10.79
C LYS A 149 18.91 33.13 -9.92
N LYS A 150 18.36 34.30 -10.24
CA LYS A 150 18.46 35.51 -9.40
C LYS A 150 17.76 35.32 -8.05
N LEU A 151 16.57 34.73 -8.04
CA LEU A 151 15.80 34.49 -6.82
C LEU A 151 16.50 33.46 -5.92
N SER A 152 17.03 32.38 -6.49
CA SER A 152 17.86 31.40 -5.77
C SER A 152 19.05 32.07 -5.06
N ALA A 153 19.77 32.98 -5.76
CA ALA A 153 20.88 33.72 -5.16
C ALA A 153 20.42 34.71 -4.07
N SER A 154 19.21 35.26 -4.21
CA SER A 154 18.62 36.11 -3.17
C SER A 154 18.29 35.32 -1.90
N PHE A 155 17.72 34.12 -2.03
CA PHE A 155 17.44 33.24 -0.88
C PHE A 155 18.70 32.77 -0.16
N GLU A 156 19.75 32.42 -0.90
CA GLU A 156 21.05 32.06 -0.31
C GLU A 156 21.67 33.22 0.48
N ARG A 157 21.52 34.46 -0.03
CA ARG A 157 21.92 35.68 0.67
C ARG A 157 21.08 35.91 1.93
N THR A 158 19.78 35.71 1.84
CA THR A 158 18.85 35.82 2.98
C THR A 158 19.15 34.78 4.07
N LEU A 159 19.39 33.51 3.70
CA LEU A 159 19.85 32.46 4.63
C LEU A 159 21.18 32.80 5.30
N SER A 160 22.13 33.36 4.53
CA SER A 160 23.42 33.80 5.07
C SER A 160 23.26 34.94 6.09
N SER A 161 22.24 35.79 5.95
CA SER A 161 21.93 36.84 6.92
C SER A 161 21.40 36.28 8.25
N TYR A 162 20.68 35.15 8.23
CA TYR A 162 20.15 34.49 9.42
C TYR A 162 21.19 33.64 10.16
N LYS A 163 22.30 33.27 9.50
CA LYS A 163 23.38 32.45 10.07
C LYS A 163 24.29 33.20 11.07
N TRP A 164 23.97 34.44 11.44
CA TRP A 164 24.75 35.23 12.38
C TRP A 164 24.57 34.77 13.84
N GLY A 165 25.34 33.73 14.20
CA GLY A 165 25.35 33.16 15.55
C GLY A 165 26.55 32.25 15.78
N GLY A 166 27.76 32.69 15.40
CA GLY A 166 28.98 31.92 15.56
C GLY A 166 30.22 32.79 15.58
N ASN A 167 30.69 33.11 16.78
CA ASN A 167 31.83 33.96 17.11
C ASN A 167 33.10 33.67 16.27
N GLY A 168 33.57 34.69 15.53
CA GLY A 168 34.86 34.71 14.85
C GLY A 168 35.20 36.12 14.38
N ASN A 169 36.02 36.83 15.15
CA ASN A 169 36.56 38.16 14.82
C ASN A 169 37.20 38.17 13.42
N ILE A 170 36.97 39.24 12.64
CA ILE A 170 37.99 40.07 11.95
C ILE A 170 37.29 41.06 10.99
N GLU A 171 37.60 42.34 11.23
CA GLU A 171 37.68 43.49 10.32
C GLU A 171 36.46 43.92 9.49
N ASP A 172 35.86 45.03 9.95
CA ASP A 172 35.57 46.25 9.18
C ASP A 172 35.73 46.10 7.66
N GLY A 173 34.74 45.45 7.04
CA GLY A 173 34.60 45.27 5.61
C GLY A 173 33.44 46.13 5.12
N GLU A 174 33.79 47.36 4.75
CA GLU A 174 33.11 48.25 3.84
C GLU A 174 31.99 47.57 3.02
N ILE A 175 30.75 47.96 3.30
CA ILE A 175 29.62 47.67 2.44
C ILE A 175 29.90 48.41 1.14
N ILE A 176 30.47 47.71 0.16
CA ILE A 176 30.51 48.17 -1.23
C ILE A 176 29.05 48.16 -1.70
N LEU A 177 28.36 49.27 -1.42
CA LEU A 177 27.24 49.71 -2.23
C LEU A 177 27.86 50.09 -3.56
N GLU A 178 27.75 49.20 -4.54
CA GLU A 178 27.98 49.56 -5.93
C GLU A 178 27.03 50.70 -6.28
N ASP A 179 27.70 51.80 -6.63
CA ASP A 179 27.22 53.02 -7.24
C ASP A 179 26.16 52.72 -8.31
N ASP A 180 24.90 53.07 -8.06
CA ASP A 180 23.95 53.33 -9.13
C ASP A 180 23.36 54.72 -8.90
N GLU A 181 24.01 55.68 -9.57
CA GLU A 181 23.61 57.07 -9.70
C GLU A 181 22.16 57.18 -10.21
N SER A 182 21.21 57.42 -9.31
CA SER A 182 19.99 58.16 -9.67
C SER A 182 19.52 59.02 -8.51
N LEU A 183 20.20 60.17 -8.36
CA LEU A 183 19.69 61.33 -7.63
C LEU A 183 18.36 61.78 -8.26
N ILE A 184 17.23 61.28 -7.74
CA ILE A 184 15.95 61.97 -7.87
C ILE A 184 16.01 63.19 -6.95
N VAL A 185 16.56 64.27 -7.49
CA VAL A 185 16.38 65.62 -6.97
C VAL A 185 14.87 65.88 -6.93
N SER A 186 14.28 65.90 -5.73
CA SER A 186 12.92 66.37 -5.51
C SER A 186 12.74 67.76 -6.14
N PRO A 187 11.88 67.94 -7.16
CA PRO A 187 11.66 69.26 -7.70
C PRO A 187 10.85 70.05 -6.68
N VAL A 188 11.49 71.04 -6.07
CA VAL A 188 10.81 72.12 -5.36
C VAL A 188 9.87 72.81 -6.37
N ILE A 189 8.58 72.48 -6.30
CA ILE A 189 7.55 73.05 -7.17
C ILE A 189 7.34 74.51 -6.74
N THR A 190 8.02 75.44 -7.41
CA THR A 190 7.73 76.87 -7.30
C THR A 190 6.40 77.16 -8.02
N MET A 191 5.30 77.22 -7.27
CA MET A 191 3.97 77.55 -7.78
C MET A 191 3.83 79.06 -8.02
N HIS A 192 3.75 79.48 -9.29
CA HIS A 192 3.83 80.89 -9.68
C HIS A 192 2.48 81.62 -9.87
N THR A 193 1.32 80.97 -9.70
CA THR A 193 0.01 81.65 -9.80
C THR A 193 -0.97 81.25 -8.69
N THR A 194 -1.68 82.23 -8.13
CA THR A 194 -2.67 82.07 -7.04
C THR A 194 -3.85 81.16 -7.43
N GLU A 195 -4.13 81.03 -8.74
CA GLU A 195 -5.15 80.14 -9.28
C GLU A 195 -4.72 78.67 -9.20
N GLN A 196 -3.45 78.35 -9.51
CA GLN A 196 -2.88 77.02 -9.36
C GLN A 196 -2.82 76.59 -7.88
N GLN A 197 -2.51 77.53 -6.98
CA GLN A 197 -2.55 77.29 -5.53
C GLN A 197 -3.97 76.92 -5.06
N ARG A 198 -5.00 77.60 -5.56
CA ARG A 198 -6.40 77.27 -5.23
C ARG A 198 -6.84 75.90 -5.76
N LEU A 199 -6.41 75.52 -6.96
CA LEU A 199 -6.70 74.20 -7.52
C LEU A 199 -6.00 73.08 -6.72
N VAL A 200 -4.74 73.27 -6.35
CA VAL A 200 -4.01 72.30 -5.51
C VAL A 200 -4.64 72.18 -4.12
N LEU A 201 -5.02 73.29 -3.48
CA LEU A 201 -5.71 73.24 -2.18
C LEU A 201 -7.04 72.49 -2.27
N ARG A 202 -7.84 72.71 -3.32
CA ARG A 202 -9.09 71.97 -3.53
C ARG A 202 -8.84 70.47 -3.80
N MET A 203 -7.77 70.13 -4.51
CA MET A 203 -7.37 68.73 -4.70
C MET A 203 -6.93 68.10 -3.37
N LEU A 204 -6.14 68.80 -2.56
CA LEU A 204 -5.70 68.33 -1.24
C LEU A 204 -6.89 68.19 -0.28
N GLU A 205 -7.84 69.12 -0.29
CA GLU A 205 -9.07 69.03 0.51
C GLU A 205 -9.92 67.80 0.09
N LYS A 206 -10.03 67.54 -1.21
CA LYS A 206 -10.69 66.34 -1.72
C LYS A 206 -9.92 65.05 -1.37
N SER A 207 -8.59 65.08 -1.45
CA SER A 207 -7.75 63.95 -1.05
C SER A 207 -7.86 63.68 0.45
N LEU A 208 -7.88 64.71 1.29
CA LEU A 208 -8.04 64.59 2.74
C LEU A 208 -9.43 64.05 3.10
N ALA A 209 -10.49 64.52 2.45
CA ALA A 209 -11.84 63.96 2.64
C ALA A 209 -11.90 62.47 2.27
N ASN A 210 -11.29 62.10 1.15
CA ASN A 210 -11.20 60.69 0.74
C ASN A 210 -10.35 59.86 1.73
N GLU A 211 -9.28 60.42 2.27
CA GLU A 211 -8.43 59.77 3.27
C GLU A 211 -9.19 59.52 4.58
N MET A 212 -9.97 60.50 5.06
CA MET A 212 -10.85 60.34 6.22
C MET A 212 -11.93 59.27 6.00
N ASP A 213 -12.54 59.22 4.80
CA ASP A 213 -13.52 58.18 4.45
C ASP A 213 -12.86 56.80 4.38
N LEU A 214 -11.63 56.70 3.85
CA LEU A 214 -10.86 55.45 3.84
C LEU A 214 -10.51 55.01 5.25
N GLU A 215 -10.06 55.91 6.12
CA GLU A 215 -9.74 55.61 7.53
C GLU A 215 -10.98 55.07 8.27
N LYS A 216 -12.15 55.66 8.01
CA LYS A 216 -13.43 55.15 8.53
C LYS A 216 -13.72 53.74 8.02
N ASN A 217 -13.56 53.49 6.72
CA ASN A 217 -13.74 52.16 6.16
C ASN A 217 -12.76 51.13 6.76
N PHE A 218 -11.51 51.53 7.05
CA PHE A 218 -10.54 50.68 7.73
C PHE A 218 -10.97 50.37 9.17
N PHE A 219 -11.52 51.35 9.89
CA PHE A 219 -12.06 51.13 11.23
C PHE A 219 -13.25 50.16 11.21
N ASP A 220 -14.21 50.36 10.31
CA ASP A 220 -15.37 49.49 10.13
C ASP A 220 -14.94 48.07 9.74
N SER A 221 -13.95 47.95 8.83
CA SER A 221 -13.35 46.67 8.43
C SER A 221 -12.69 45.95 9.61
N ARG A 222 -11.92 46.67 10.44
CA ARG A 222 -11.29 46.12 11.65
C ARG A 222 -12.34 45.64 12.65
N GLN A 223 -13.44 46.36 12.81
CA GLN A 223 -14.54 45.95 13.69
C GLN A 223 -15.23 44.67 13.17
N ILE A 224 -15.42 44.55 11.86
CA ILE A 224 -15.96 43.34 11.23
C ILE A 224 -15.00 42.16 11.43
N GLN A 225 -13.70 42.36 11.23
CA GLN A 225 -12.68 41.33 11.46
C GLN A 225 -12.69 40.84 12.91
N GLU A 226 -12.74 41.76 13.87
CA GLU A 226 -12.82 41.41 15.30
C GLU A 226 -14.11 40.63 15.62
N ASN A 227 -15.25 41.01 15.05
CA ASN A 227 -16.50 40.26 15.20
C ASN A 227 -16.40 38.83 14.61
N LEU A 228 -15.76 38.68 13.45
CA LEU A 228 -15.53 37.39 12.82
C LEU A 228 -14.59 36.52 13.66
N ASN A 229 -13.52 37.10 14.22
CA ASN A 229 -12.60 36.40 15.13
C ASN A 229 -13.34 35.88 16.38
N GLN A 230 -14.18 36.71 17.00
CA GLN A 230 -14.98 36.30 18.16
C GLN A 230 -15.97 35.17 17.81
N ARG A 231 -16.58 35.23 16.62
CA ARG A 231 -17.47 34.16 16.13
C ARG A 231 -16.71 32.88 15.82
N MET A 232 -15.51 32.98 15.27
CA MET A 232 -14.63 31.85 14.98
C MET A 232 -14.24 31.14 16.28
N ALA A 233 -13.74 31.88 17.29
CA ALA A 233 -13.42 31.33 18.60
C ALA A 233 -14.64 30.67 19.29
N SER A 234 -15.83 31.28 19.18
CA SER A 234 -17.06 30.68 19.71
C SER A 234 -17.46 29.40 18.98
N LEU A 235 -17.24 29.34 17.66
CA LEU A 235 -17.51 28.14 16.87
C LEU A 235 -16.49 27.03 17.14
N GLU A 236 -15.21 27.36 17.28
CA GLU A 236 -14.15 26.43 17.68
C GLU A 236 -14.45 25.80 19.05
N GLN A 237 -14.87 26.61 20.03
CA GLN A 237 -15.29 26.08 21.32
C GLN A 237 -16.49 25.12 21.21
N LYS A 238 -17.50 25.49 20.40
CA LYS A 238 -18.66 24.61 20.15
C LYS A 238 -18.28 23.34 19.41
N LEU A 239 -17.33 23.42 18.48
CA LEU A 239 -16.82 22.26 17.75
C LEU A 239 -16.08 21.31 18.69
N GLY A 240 -15.22 21.84 19.57
CA GLY A 240 -14.54 21.04 20.58
C GLY A 240 -15.50 20.32 21.53
N LEU A 241 -16.56 21.01 21.99
CA LEU A 241 -17.61 20.37 22.81
C LEU A 241 -18.37 19.28 22.04
N ALA A 242 -18.68 19.50 20.77
CA ALA A 242 -19.35 18.50 19.94
C ALA A 242 -18.45 17.29 19.63
N GLU A 243 -17.13 17.52 19.47
CA GLU A 243 -16.12 16.47 19.29
C GLU A 243 -15.95 15.63 20.56
N GLU A 244 -15.94 16.26 21.74
CA GLU A 244 -15.93 15.57 23.04
C GLU A 244 -17.20 14.72 23.23
N GLU A 245 -18.38 15.28 22.95
CA GLU A 245 -19.65 14.53 23.00
C GLU A 245 -19.66 13.34 22.02
N ALA A 246 -19.16 13.54 20.80
CA ALA A 246 -19.04 12.45 19.83
C ALA A 246 -18.10 11.36 20.36
N THR A 247 -16.94 11.73 20.90
CA THR A 247 -15.95 10.79 21.44
C THR A 247 -16.52 9.97 22.59
N ASP A 248 -17.23 10.60 23.53
CA ASP A 248 -17.91 9.92 24.64
C ASP A 248 -19.02 8.96 24.14
N VAL A 249 -19.79 9.37 23.12
CA VAL A 249 -20.78 8.48 22.49
C VAL A 249 -20.13 7.26 21.82
N TRP A 250 -19.00 7.45 21.12
CA TRP A 250 -18.24 6.37 20.49
C TRP A 250 -17.64 5.41 21.53
N GLU A 251 -17.06 5.94 22.62
CA GLU A 251 -16.52 5.15 23.72
C GLU A 251 -17.62 4.31 24.37
N ARG A 252 -18.75 4.93 24.75
CA ARG A 252 -19.91 4.22 25.32
C ARG A 252 -20.47 3.16 24.37
N TRP A 253 -20.45 3.41 23.06
CA TRP A 253 -20.89 2.42 22.07
C TRP A 253 -19.93 1.24 21.98
N LEU A 254 -18.61 1.46 21.98
CA LEU A 254 -17.61 0.40 21.98
C LEU A 254 -17.67 -0.45 23.24
N GLU A 255 -17.86 0.17 24.41
CA GLU A 255 -18.08 -0.55 25.67
C GLU A 255 -19.35 -1.42 25.61
N ALA A 256 -20.44 -0.88 25.05
CA ALA A 256 -21.68 -1.62 24.85
C ALA A 256 -21.50 -2.79 23.86
N ASP A 257 -20.71 -2.63 22.80
CA ASP A 257 -20.44 -3.71 21.84
C ASP A 257 -19.55 -4.81 22.45
N ASN A 258 -18.54 -4.44 23.22
CA ASN A 258 -17.70 -5.39 23.96
C ASN A 258 -18.53 -6.18 24.99
N THR A 259 -19.39 -5.51 25.77
CA THR A 259 -20.28 -6.20 26.72
C THR A 259 -21.26 -7.13 26.01
N ARG A 260 -21.77 -6.75 24.83
CA ARG A 260 -22.60 -7.62 23.97
C ARG A 260 -21.83 -8.85 23.50
N GLU A 261 -20.58 -8.71 23.11
CA GLU A 261 -19.73 -9.83 22.68
C GLU A 261 -19.47 -10.81 23.83
N ILE A 262 -19.11 -10.29 25.01
CA ILE A 262 -18.94 -11.09 26.24
C ILE A 262 -20.23 -11.86 26.56
N LEU A 263 -21.38 -11.18 26.54
CA LEU A 263 -22.68 -11.81 26.82
C LEU A 263 -23.03 -12.89 25.78
N THR A 264 -22.69 -12.65 24.52
CA THR A 264 -22.86 -13.63 23.43
C THR A 264 -21.98 -14.86 23.66
N GLY A 265 -20.73 -14.66 24.11
CA GLY A 265 -19.82 -15.74 24.50
C GLY A 265 -20.37 -16.58 25.65
N ILE A 266 -20.85 -15.92 26.71
CA ILE A 266 -21.49 -16.59 27.87
C ILE A 266 -22.73 -17.37 27.41
N SER A 267 -23.60 -16.77 26.58
CA SER A 267 -24.80 -17.41 26.06
C SER A 267 -24.48 -18.67 25.25
N LYS A 268 -23.49 -18.61 24.35
CA LYS A 268 -23.00 -19.78 23.60
C LYS A 268 -22.48 -20.88 24.53
N GLN A 269 -21.74 -20.53 25.57
CA GLN A 269 -21.24 -21.49 26.56
C GLN A 269 -22.39 -22.15 27.34
N LEU A 270 -23.39 -21.37 27.78
CA LEU A 270 -24.57 -21.89 28.48
C LEU A 270 -25.40 -22.80 27.58
N LEU A 271 -25.56 -22.44 26.30
CA LEU A 271 -26.23 -23.27 25.31
C LEU A 271 -25.52 -24.62 25.13
N GLY A 272 -24.18 -24.62 25.05
CA GLY A 272 -23.40 -25.86 24.99
C GLY A 272 -23.60 -26.73 26.24
N ARG A 273 -23.61 -26.14 27.44
CA ARG A 273 -23.90 -26.88 28.70
C ARG A 273 -25.32 -27.44 28.73
N LEU A 274 -26.29 -26.70 28.21
CA LEU A 274 -27.69 -27.15 28.11
C LEU A 274 -27.81 -28.34 27.16
N GLN A 275 -27.17 -28.28 25.99
CA GLN A 275 -27.15 -29.38 25.02
C GLN A 275 -26.52 -30.65 25.61
N ILE A 276 -25.39 -30.53 26.32
CA ILE A 276 -24.76 -31.66 27.03
C ILE A 276 -25.70 -32.22 28.10
N SER A 277 -26.37 -31.36 28.87
CA SER A 277 -27.31 -31.79 29.90
C SER A 277 -28.53 -32.50 29.30
N GLN A 278 -29.04 -32.02 28.16
CA GLN A 278 -30.13 -32.65 27.42
C GLN A 278 -29.70 -34.03 26.88
N PHE A 279 -28.50 -34.15 26.34
CA PHE A 279 -27.94 -35.43 25.91
C PHE A 279 -27.81 -36.42 27.08
N ASN A 280 -27.29 -35.97 28.23
CA ASN A 280 -27.17 -36.79 29.43
C ASN A 280 -28.54 -37.24 29.97
N LEU A 281 -29.54 -36.35 29.96
CA LEU A 281 -30.91 -36.68 30.37
C LEU A 281 -31.52 -37.74 29.45
N ASN A 282 -31.33 -37.62 28.14
CA ASN A 282 -31.78 -38.62 27.17
C ASN A 282 -31.11 -39.99 27.44
N GLY A 283 -29.80 -40.02 27.71
CA GLY A 283 -29.08 -41.23 28.09
C GLY A 283 -29.58 -41.86 29.40
N LEU A 284 -29.89 -41.03 30.41
CA LEU A 284 -30.48 -41.48 31.68
C LEU A 284 -31.88 -42.06 31.48
N SER A 285 -32.73 -41.42 30.67
CA SER A 285 -34.08 -41.90 30.35
C SER A 285 -34.04 -43.26 29.64
N GLN A 286 -33.08 -43.47 28.74
CA GLN A 286 -32.87 -44.78 28.10
C GLN A 286 -32.42 -45.85 29.11
N ARG A 287 -31.55 -45.50 30.06
CA ARG A 287 -31.12 -46.43 31.12
C ARG A 287 -32.27 -46.77 32.07
N GLU A 288 -33.08 -45.78 32.43
CA GLU A 288 -34.27 -45.96 33.26
C GLU A 288 -35.27 -46.90 32.58
N SER A 289 -35.56 -46.70 31.29
CA SER A 289 -36.46 -47.58 30.54
C SER A 289 -35.94 -49.03 30.47
N LEU A 290 -34.63 -49.22 30.29
CA LEU A 290 -34.00 -50.54 30.35
C LEU A 290 -34.15 -51.19 31.75
N LEU A 291 -33.92 -50.42 32.82
CA LEU A 291 -34.08 -50.93 34.18
C LEU A 291 -35.54 -51.27 34.50
N LYS A 292 -36.49 -50.47 34.01
CA LYS A 292 -37.92 -50.71 34.15
C LYS A 292 -38.33 -52.03 33.48
N ALA A 293 -37.86 -52.28 32.26
CA ALA A 293 -38.09 -53.56 31.58
C ALA A 293 -37.47 -54.76 32.33
N LYS A 294 -36.27 -54.58 32.91
CA LYS A 294 -35.64 -55.60 33.77
C LYS A 294 -36.42 -55.87 35.06
N LEU A 295 -37.01 -54.84 35.66
CA LEU A 295 -37.84 -54.98 36.87
C LEU A 295 -39.16 -55.67 36.55
N GLU A 296 -39.77 -55.36 35.42
CA GLU A 296 -41.02 -55.99 34.98
C GLU A 296 -40.81 -57.48 34.70
N THR A 297 -39.68 -57.85 34.09
CA THR A 297 -39.28 -59.26 33.92
C THR A 297 -39.00 -59.97 35.25
N SER A 298 -38.36 -59.31 36.22
CA SER A 298 -38.12 -59.93 37.53
C SER A 298 -39.38 -60.03 38.40
N LEU A 299 -40.32 -59.09 38.27
CA LEU A 299 -41.64 -59.16 38.90
C LEU A 299 -42.43 -60.38 38.39
N GLU A 300 -42.37 -60.65 37.10
CA GLU A 300 -43.04 -61.82 36.51
C GLU A 300 -42.41 -63.14 36.99
N GLN A 301 -41.08 -63.18 37.16
CA GLN A 301 -40.38 -64.32 37.78
C GLN A 301 -40.75 -64.52 39.27
N LEU A 302 -41.08 -63.44 39.99
CA LEU A 302 -41.52 -63.51 41.39
C LEU A 302 -42.95 -64.06 41.50
N LYS A 303 -43.86 -63.68 40.58
CA LYS A 303 -45.19 -64.28 40.51
C LYS A 303 -45.14 -65.79 40.24
N GLU A 304 -44.16 -66.27 39.47
CA GLU A 304 -43.90 -67.70 39.29
C GLU A 304 -43.36 -68.38 40.56
N ARG A 305 -42.54 -67.69 41.37
CA ARG A 305 -42.01 -68.22 42.64
C ARG A 305 -43.02 -68.25 43.79
N ASP A 306 -43.99 -67.34 43.81
CA ASP A 306 -45.04 -67.25 44.86
C ASP A 306 -46.00 -68.45 44.89
N VAL A 307 -45.95 -69.35 43.90
CA VAL A 307 -46.70 -70.62 43.87
C VAL A 307 -46.04 -71.72 44.74
N THR A 308 -44.87 -71.47 45.36
CA THR A 308 -44.09 -72.52 46.06
C THR A 308 -43.61 -72.17 47.48
N SER A 309 -44.41 -71.45 48.29
CA SER A 309 -44.03 -71.11 49.67
C SER A 309 -45.12 -71.41 50.73
N GLY A 310 -45.78 -72.57 50.62
CA GLY A 310 -46.81 -73.04 51.57
C GLY A 310 -46.30 -73.89 52.75
N LYS A 311 -45.01 -73.82 53.13
CA LYS A 311 -44.41 -74.72 54.13
C LYS A 311 -43.59 -74.07 55.24
N ILE A 312 -43.65 -72.75 55.39
CA ILE A 312 -42.94 -72.01 56.47
C ILE A 312 -43.97 -71.31 57.39
N GLU A 313 -45.21 -71.78 57.39
CA GLU A 313 -46.30 -71.24 58.21
C GLU A 313 -46.51 -72.01 59.53
N GLN A 314 -45.70 -73.06 59.80
CA GLN A 314 -45.91 -73.97 60.94
C GLN A 314 -44.84 -73.88 62.06
N LEU A 315 -43.78 -73.07 61.93
CA LEU A 315 -42.64 -73.12 62.88
C LEU A 315 -42.20 -71.80 63.51
N ASN A 316 -43.00 -70.72 63.46
CA ASN A 316 -42.59 -69.48 64.13
C ASN A 316 -43.60 -68.89 65.13
N GLY A 317 -44.59 -69.69 65.56
CA GLY A 317 -45.58 -69.30 66.56
C GLY A 317 -45.02 -69.03 67.97
N ASN A 318 -43.74 -69.36 68.23
CA ASN A 318 -43.14 -69.24 69.56
C ASN A 318 -42.09 -68.10 69.69
N LEU A 319 -41.83 -67.33 68.62
CA LEU A 319 -41.05 -66.06 68.68
C LEU A 319 -41.95 -64.81 68.72
N VAL A 320 -43.28 -65.01 68.62
CA VAL A 320 -44.30 -63.97 68.39
C VAL A 320 -44.46 -62.99 69.55
N LEU A 321 -44.07 -63.33 70.79
CA LEU A 321 -44.27 -62.43 71.93
C LEU A 321 -43.13 -61.40 72.15
N ALA A 322 -41.91 -61.67 71.67
CA ALA A 322 -40.80 -60.72 71.77
C ALA A 322 -40.62 -59.89 70.48
N ASN A 323 -41.06 -60.42 69.34
CA ASN A 323 -40.96 -59.74 68.05
C ASN A 323 -42.18 -58.86 67.72
N SER A 324 -43.35 -59.06 68.36
CA SER A 324 -44.53 -58.20 68.10
C SER A 324 -44.38 -56.78 68.66
N GLU A 325 -43.70 -56.60 69.79
CA GLU A 325 -43.41 -55.26 70.34
C GLU A 325 -42.31 -54.53 69.54
N VAL A 326 -41.30 -55.26 69.05
CA VAL A 326 -40.24 -54.68 68.21
C VAL A 326 -40.76 -54.35 66.81
N VAL A 327 -41.60 -55.20 66.19
CA VAL A 327 -42.21 -54.92 64.88
C VAL A 327 -43.23 -53.78 64.99
N THR A 328 -44.10 -53.75 66.01
CA THR A 328 -45.02 -52.60 66.17
C THR A 328 -44.29 -51.29 66.48
N SER A 329 -43.16 -51.34 67.19
CA SER A 329 -42.29 -50.18 67.39
C SER A 329 -41.60 -49.77 66.09
N ARG A 330 -41.14 -50.73 65.29
CA ARG A 330 -40.50 -50.49 63.98
C ARG A 330 -41.47 -49.91 62.96
N ASP A 331 -42.70 -50.42 62.90
CA ASP A 331 -43.75 -49.91 62.02
C ASP A 331 -44.19 -48.49 62.43
N LYS A 332 -44.24 -48.21 63.74
CA LYS A 332 -44.45 -46.84 64.25
C LYS A 332 -43.29 -45.92 63.88
N VAL A 333 -42.05 -46.37 64.02
CA VAL A 333 -40.86 -45.61 63.59
C VAL A 333 -40.91 -45.35 62.09
N CYS A 334 -41.24 -46.33 61.25
CA CYS A 334 -41.38 -46.14 59.80
C CYS A 334 -42.54 -45.18 59.44
N SER A 335 -43.66 -45.24 60.16
CA SER A 335 -44.77 -44.29 59.98
C SER A 335 -44.35 -42.86 60.37
N LEU A 336 -43.63 -42.70 61.47
CA LEU A 336 -43.11 -41.41 61.93
C LEU A 336 -42.01 -40.88 61.00
N GLU A 337 -41.13 -41.73 60.48
CA GLU A 337 -40.14 -41.35 59.46
C GLU A 337 -40.81 -40.89 58.16
N LYS A 338 -41.89 -41.55 57.75
CA LYS A 338 -42.67 -41.13 56.57
C LYS A 338 -43.36 -39.80 56.82
N GLN A 339 -43.95 -39.59 58.00
CA GLN A 339 -44.55 -38.31 58.40
C GLN A 339 -43.50 -37.21 58.55
N LEU A 340 -42.30 -37.52 59.04
CA LEU A 340 -41.20 -36.57 59.16
C LEU A 340 -40.72 -36.13 57.78
N LYS A 341 -40.50 -37.07 56.85
CA LYS A 341 -40.12 -36.75 55.46
C LYS A 341 -41.18 -35.92 54.75
N GLU A 342 -42.46 -36.25 54.96
CA GLU A 342 -43.59 -35.48 54.43
C GLU A 342 -43.59 -34.06 55.03
N SER A 343 -43.44 -33.92 56.35
CA SER A 343 -43.36 -32.63 57.04
C SER A 343 -42.14 -31.81 56.62
N GLU A 344 -40.98 -32.44 56.40
CA GLU A 344 -39.77 -31.79 55.87
C GLU A 344 -40.00 -31.28 54.45
N SER A 345 -40.67 -32.06 53.60
CA SER A 345 -41.03 -31.64 52.24
C SER A 345 -42.00 -30.45 52.25
N GLN A 346 -42.98 -30.46 53.14
CA GLN A 346 -43.91 -29.35 53.34
C GLN A 346 -43.20 -28.11 53.89
N LEU A 347 -42.25 -28.29 54.82
CA LEU A 347 -41.44 -27.19 55.36
C LEU A 347 -40.57 -26.54 54.29
N ILE A 348 -39.96 -27.34 53.40
CA ILE A 348 -39.18 -26.82 52.26
C ILE A 348 -40.09 -26.03 51.31
N ASN A 349 -41.30 -26.53 51.02
CA ASN A 349 -42.27 -25.82 50.18
C ASN A 349 -42.74 -24.50 50.82
N VAL A 350 -43.02 -24.50 52.13
CA VAL A 350 -43.38 -23.28 52.88
C VAL A 350 -42.21 -22.30 52.87
N LYS A 351 -40.98 -22.76 53.08
CA LYS A 351 -39.77 -21.92 53.01
C LYS A 351 -39.59 -21.31 51.61
N ALA A 352 -39.74 -22.10 50.55
CA ALA A 352 -39.69 -21.61 49.18
C ALA A 352 -40.79 -20.57 48.90
N SER A 353 -42.00 -20.78 49.41
CA SER A 353 -43.09 -19.81 49.30
C SER A 353 -42.82 -18.53 50.09
N ALA A 354 -42.23 -18.62 51.29
CA ALA A 354 -41.86 -17.46 52.10
C ALA A 354 -40.73 -16.64 51.46
N GLU A 355 -39.74 -17.31 50.87
CA GLU A 355 -38.68 -16.65 50.09
C GLU A 355 -39.25 -15.96 48.83
N GLU A 356 -40.23 -16.57 48.17
CA GLU A 356 -40.94 -15.96 47.04
C GLU A 356 -41.74 -14.72 47.47
N TYR A 357 -42.49 -14.80 48.57
CA TYR A 357 -43.17 -13.63 49.15
C TYR A 357 -42.18 -12.52 49.55
N GLN A 358 -41.03 -12.87 50.10
CA GLN A 358 -39.99 -11.89 50.46
C GLN A 358 -39.41 -11.19 49.22
N LYS A 359 -39.21 -11.92 48.12
CA LYS A 359 -38.77 -11.34 46.84
C LYS A 359 -39.84 -10.41 46.29
N GLN A 360 -41.11 -10.84 46.25
CA GLN A 360 -42.22 -10.01 45.80
C GLN A 360 -42.37 -8.74 46.64
N TYR A 361 -42.26 -8.85 47.96
CA TYR A 361 -42.28 -7.69 48.86
C TYR A 361 -41.14 -6.71 48.57
N THR A 362 -39.93 -7.22 48.32
CA THR A 362 -38.77 -6.38 47.99
C THR A 362 -38.95 -5.65 46.65
N ILE A 363 -39.46 -6.35 45.63
CA ILE A 363 -39.80 -5.74 44.33
C ILE A 363 -40.85 -4.64 44.53
N LEU A 364 -41.92 -4.93 45.26
CA LEU A 364 -42.98 -3.97 45.55
C LEU A 364 -42.44 -2.72 46.28
N CYS A 365 -41.58 -2.88 47.29
CA CYS A 365 -40.93 -1.75 47.95
C CYS A 365 -40.07 -0.91 46.99
N SER A 366 -39.42 -1.53 46.01
CA SER A 366 -38.64 -0.82 45.00
C SER A 366 -39.53 -0.03 44.03
N GLU A 367 -40.68 -0.59 43.64
CA GLU A 367 -41.67 0.08 42.81
C GLU A 367 -42.33 1.25 43.54
N VAL A 368 -42.69 1.05 44.82
CA VAL A 368 -43.23 2.13 45.68
C VAL A 368 -42.24 3.30 45.75
N ARG A 369 -40.94 3.03 45.98
CA ARG A 369 -39.92 4.08 46.00
C ARG A 369 -39.80 4.84 44.67
N LYS A 370 -39.90 4.13 43.54
CA LYS A 370 -39.91 4.77 42.21
C LYS A 370 -41.14 5.68 42.05
N THR A 371 -42.31 5.20 42.45
CA THR A 371 -43.53 6.01 42.38
C THR A 371 -43.49 7.22 43.32
N GLU A 372 -42.91 7.10 44.52
CA GLU A 372 -42.68 8.21 45.44
C GLU A 372 -41.74 9.26 44.83
N GLY A 373 -40.66 8.85 44.16
CA GLY A 373 -39.77 9.75 43.44
C GLY A 373 -40.50 10.56 42.35
N ILE A 374 -41.34 9.89 41.56
CA ILE A 374 -42.17 10.55 40.54
C ILE A 374 -43.16 11.54 41.19
N ILE A 375 -43.75 11.19 42.33
CA ILE A 375 -44.67 12.08 43.06
C ILE A 375 -43.94 13.35 43.52
N VAL A 376 -42.72 13.22 44.05
CA VAL A 376 -41.90 14.38 44.46
C VAL A 376 -41.58 15.28 43.27
N GLU A 377 -41.15 14.70 42.15
CA GLU A 377 -40.86 15.44 40.91
C GLU A 377 -42.10 16.16 40.37
N LEU A 378 -43.25 15.47 40.33
CA LEU A 378 -44.52 16.07 39.91
C LEU A 378 -44.94 17.21 40.85
N LYS A 379 -44.73 17.07 42.15
CA LYS A 379 -45.05 18.11 43.14
C LYS A 379 -44.20 19.37 42.94
N GLU A 380 -42.91 19.20 42.64
CA GLU A 380 -42.03 20.31 42.28
C GLU A 380 -42.48 20.99 40.98
N LYS A 381 -42.79 20.21 39.94
CA LYS A 381 -43.32 20.74 38.67
C LYS A 381 -44.62 21.51 38.87
N ILE A 382 -45.54 21.01 39.71
CA ILE A 382 -46.78 21.70 40.06
C ILE A 382 -46.49 23.03 40.75
N SER A 383 -45.58 23.06 41.73
CA SER A 383 -45.22 24.31 42.41
C SER A 383 -44.60 25.34 41.46
N ASN A 384 -43.77 24.89 40.52
CA ASN A 384 -43.19 25.77 39.50
C ASN A 384 -44.25 26.30 38.53
N ALA A 385 -45.16 25.44 38.06
CA ALA A 385 -46.27 25.84 37.22
C ALA A 385 -47.23 26.81 37.93
N GLU A 386 -47.48 26.61 39.22
CA GLU A 386 -48.29 27.52 40.05
C GLU A 386 -47.62 28.90 40.18
N ASN A 387 -46.30 28.95 40.41
CA ASN A 387 -45.55 30.20 40.43
C ASN A 387 -45.59 30.93 39.08
N GLN A 388 -45.48 30.19 37.97
CA GLN A 388 -45.64 30.76 36.62
C GLN A 388 -47.05 31.28 36.38
N ALA A 389 -48.08 30.54 36.81
CA ALA A 389 -49.47 30.96 36.70
C ALA A 389 -49.74 32.22 37.53
N ASN A 390 -49.22 32.31 38.76
CA ASN A 390 -49.33 33.50 39.60
C ASN A 390 -48.62 34.71 38.98
N THR A 391 -47.46 34.49 38.37
CA THR A 391 -46.72 35.54 37.65
C THR A 391 -47.50 36.01 36.42
N ALA A 392 -48.07 35.08 35.64
CA ALA A 392 -48.93 35.40 34.51
C ALA A 392 -50.20 36.14 34.95
N GLU A 393 -50.82 35.75 36.07
CA GLU A 393 -51.99 36.44 36.62
C GLU A 393 -51.65 37.88 37.05
N ALA A 394 -50.49 38.09 37.68
CA ALA A 394 -50.00 39.43 38.00
C ALA A 394 -49.78 40.28 36.73
N HIS A 395 -49.21 39.69 35.67
CA HIS A 395 -49.10 40.36 34.37
C HIS A 395 -50.47 40.67 33.75
N CYS A 396 -51.44 39.76 33.83
CA CYS A 396 -52.80 40.00 33.36
C CYS A 396 -53.48 41.14 34.14
N LYS A 397 -53.27 41.24 35.45
CA LYS A 397 -53.77 42.37 36.27
C LYS A 397 -53.16 43.70 35.83
N LEU A 398 -51.84 43.76 35.66
CA LEU A 398 -51.15 44.95 35.14
C LEU A 398 -51.63 45.32 33.72
N LEU A 399 -51.82 44.33 32.85
CA LEU A 399 -52.33 44.55 31.50
C LEU A 399 -53.79 45.05 31.52
N ALA A 400 -54.62 44.54 32.42
CA ALA A 400 -55.99 45.02 32.61
C ALA A 400 -56.01 46.47 33.12
N GLU A 401 -55.13 46.82 34.07
CA GLU A 401 -54.95 48.20 34.54
C GLU A 401 -54.48 49.13 33.41
N ALA A 402 -53.49 48.71 32.62
CA ALA A 402 -53.01 49.46 31.46
C ALA A 402 -54.10 49.63 30.38
N ASN A 403 -54.90 48.59 30.12
CA ASN A 403 -56.04 48.67 29.21
C ASN A 403 -57.12 49.63 29.71
N ASN A 404 -57.38 49.66 31.01
CA ASN A 404 -58.30 50.63 31.60
C ASN A 404 -57.78 52.07 31.45
N GLU A 405 -56.48 52.29 31.62
CA GLU A 405 -55.84 53.60 31.41
C GLU A 405 -55.84 54.01 29.94
N LEU A 406 -55.52 53.11 29.01
CA LEU A 406 -55.63 53.35 27.57
C LEU A 406 -57.07 53.66 27.16
N ASN A 407 -58.07 52.96 27.70
CA ASN A 407 -59.48 53.27 27.46
C ASN A 407 -59.85 54.66 27.98
N ARG A 408 -59.28 55.08 29.11
CA ARG A 408 -59.42 56.44 29.67
C ARG A 408 -58.81 57.49 28.74
N GLN A 409 -57.61 57.23 28.22
CA GLN A 409 -56.93 58.09 27.24
C GLN A 409 -57.68 58.14 25.90
N ILE A 410 -58.22 57.02 25.41
CA ILE A 410 -59.06 56.96 24.21
C ILE A 410 -60.33 57.80 24.41
N ALA A 411 -60.97 57.74 25.60
CA ALA A 411 -62.12 58.57 25.91
C ALA A 411 -61.76 60.07 25.91
N LEU A 412 -60.62 60.44 26.49
CA LEU A 412 -60.09 61.81 26.46
C LEU A 412 -59.77 62.28 25.03
N LEU A 413 -59.19 61.40 24.20
CA LEU A 413 -58.91 61.65 22.79
C LEU A 413 -60.16 61.71 21.92
N LYS A 414 -61.27 61.10 22.37
CA LYS A 414 -62.58 61.18 21.70
C LYS A 414 -63.24 62.55 21.93
N ASP A 415 -62.95 63.17 23.08
CA ASP A 415 -63.37 64.53 23.43
C ASP A 415 -62.46 65.62 22.83
N SER A 416 -61.18 65.34 22.58
CA SER A 416 -60.29 66.25 21.84
C SER A 416 -60.32 65.96 20.34
N GLY A 417 -61.01 66.76 19.55
CA GLY A 417 -61.26 66.57 18.11
C GLY A 417 -60.04 66.59 17.17
N GLY A 418 -59.11 65.65 17.29
CA GLY A 418 -57.97 65.43 16.39
C GLY A 418 -57.96 64.02 15.79
N LYS A 419 -58.74 63.79 14.73
CA LYS A 419 -58.91 62.44 14.12
C LYS A 419 -58.04 62.16 12.87
N SER A 420 -57.35 63.15 12.30
CA SER A 420 -56.67 62.99 10.99
C SER A 420 -55.21 62.51 11.10
N GLU A 421 -54.41 63.11 11.99
CA GLU A 421 -52.97 62.87 12.09
C GLU A 421 -52.59 61.44 12.55
N ARG A 422 -53.46 60.82 13.34
CA ARG A 422 -53.24 59.47 13.88
C ARG A 422 -53.53 58.36 12.87
N VAL A 423 -54.40 58.61 11.89
CA VAL A 423 -54.70 57.64 10.82
C VAL A 423 -53.55 57.61 9.82
N GLU A 424 -53.03 58.77 9.42
CA GLU A 424 -51.90 58.88 8.52
C GLU A 424 -50.60 58.26 9.09
N SER A 425 -50.37 58.35 10.41
CA SER A 425 -49.21 57.72 11.03
C SER A 425 -49.29 56.19 11.07
N LEU A 426 -50.50 55.63 11.24
CA LEU A 426 -50.73 54.19 11.18
C LEU A 426 -50.62 53.66 9.74
N GLU A 427 -51.14 54.37 8.75
CA GLU A 427 -50.95 54.00 7.33
C GLU A 427 -49.47 54.02 6.93
N ARG A 428 -48.70 55.00 7.41
CA ARG A 428 -47.26 55.08 7.14
C ARG A 428 -46.51 53.89 7.74
N ARG A 429 -46.80 53.52 9.00
CA ARG A 429 -46.22 52.33 9.64
C ARG A 429 -46.63 51.02 8.97
N LEU A 430 -47.85 50.92 8.45
CA LEU A 430 -48.30 49.74 7.72
C LEU A 430 -47.49 49.55 6.42
N ARG A 431 -47.32 50.63 5.65
CA ARG A 431 -46.49 50.59 4.43
C ARG A 431 -45.03 50.26 4.71
N GLU A 432 -44.48 50.78 5.80
CA GLU A 432 -43.11 50.47 6.24
C GLU A 432 -42.97 49.00 6.67
N SER A 433 -43.96 48.46 7.37
CA SER A 433 -44.02 47.03 7.71
C SER A 433 -44.14 46.13 6.47
N ASP A 434 -44.94 46.52 5.48
CA ASP A 434 -45.09 45.77 4.23
C ASP A 434 -43.78 45.76 3.41
N LEU A 435 -43.05 46.87 3.38
CA LEU A 435 -41.73 46.94 2.75
C LEU A 435 -40.71 46.02 3.45
N LEU A 436 -40.71 46.01 4.80
CA LEU A 436 -39.86 45.10 5.56
C LEU A 436 -40.22 43.63 5.32
N LEU A 437 -41.52 43.32 5.21
CA LEU A 437 -41.98 41.97 4.89
C LEU A 437 -41.53 41.54 3.49
N GLN A 438 -41.66 42.41 2.48
CA GLN A 438 -41.20 42.14 1.12
C GLN A 438 -39.69 41.90 1.07
N HIS A 439 -38.89 42.71 1.79
CA HIS A 439 -37.45 42.50 1.89
C HIS A 439 -37.10 41.17 2.58
N ALA A 440 -37.81 40.81 3.66
CA ALA A 440 -37.62 39.53 4.33
C ALA A 440 -37.99 38.34 3.43
N VAL A 441 -39.08 38.45 2.65
CA VAL A 441 -39.49 37.44 1.67
C VAL A 441 -38.45 37.30 0.56
N ALA A 442 -38.01 38.40 -0.05
CA ALA A 442 -36.97 38.38 -1.09
C ALA A 442 -35.65 37.78 -0.57
N SER A 443 -35.27 38.09 0.68
CA SER A 443 -34.10 37.51 1.35
C SER A 443 -34.27 36.00 1.58
N ALA A 444 -35.47 35.56 2.03
CA ALA A 444 -35.78 34.15 2.21
C ALA A 444 -35.76 33.38 0.88
N GLU A 445 -36.34 33.93 -0.19
CA GLU A 445 -36.31 33.37 -1.55
C GLU A 445 -34.88 33.25 -2.09
N ALA A 446 -34.07 34.30 -1.95
CA ALA A 446 -32.66 34.27 -2.33
C ALA A 446 -31.86 33.21 -1.54
N SER A 447 -32.19 33.02 -0.26
CA SER A 447 -31.56 31.97 0.56
C SER A 447 -31.96 30.56 0.14
N LEU A 448 -33.23 30.35 -0.25
CA LEU A 448 -33.73 29.08 -0.74
C LEU A 448 -33.11 28.72 -2.10
N GLU A 449 -32.98 29.70 -3.00
CA GLU A 449 -32.29 29.51 -4.28
C GLU A 449 -30.83 29.15 -4.08
N LYS A 450 -30.12 29.83 -3.16
CA LYS A 450 -28.75 29.48 -2.77
C LYS A 450 -28.67 28.05 -2.24
N GLN A 451 -29.62 27.63 -1.41
CA GLN A 451 -29.67 26.26 -0.90
C GLN A 451 -29.92 25.23 -2.01
N SER A 452 -30.82 25.52 -2.95
CA SER A 452 -31.09 24.67 -4.11
C SER A 452 -29.85 24.50 -4.99
N MET A 453 -29.12 25.59 -5.25
CA MET A 453 -27.85 25.55 -5.99
C MET A 453 -26.82 24.69 -5.26
N LEU A 454 -26.66 24.86 -3.95
CA LEU A 454 -25.73 24.04 -3.14
C LEU A 454 -26.09 22.55 -3.22
N TYR A 455 -27.38 22.19 -3.15
CA TYR A 455 -27.79 20.80 -3.31
C TYR A 455 -27.49 20.23 -4.70
N SER A 456 -27.64 21.03 -5.76
CA SER A 456 -27.24 20.61 -7.11
C SER A 456 -25.74 20.35 -7.18
N THR A 457 -24.92 21.26 -6.65
CA THR A 457 -23.45 21.11 -6.62
C THR A 457 -23.03 19.88 -5.82
N ILE A 458 -23.64 19.64 -4.64
CA ILE A 458 -23.36 18.45 -3.83
C ILE A 458 -23.66 17.17 -4.61
N LYS A 459 -24.80 17.12 -5.31
CA LYS A 459 -25.18 15.97 -6.13
C LYS A 459 -24.18 15.71 -7.27
N ASP A 460 -23.68 16.76 -7.91
CA ASP A 460 -22.67 16.64 -8.96
C ASP A 460 -21.34 16.13 -8.37
N MET A 461 -20.94 16.61 -7.19
CA MET A 461 -19.75 16.13 -6.47
C MET A 461 -19.90 14.65 -6.05
N GLU A 462 -21.06 14.23 -5.57
CA GLU A 462 -21.35 12.81 -5.25
C GLU A 462 -21.18 11.90 -6.47
N GLN A 463 -21.62 12.37 -7.64
CA GLN A 463 -21.47 11.62 -8.89
C GLN A 463 -19.99 11.51 -9.32
N VAL A 464 -19.19 12.56 -9.13
CA VAL A 464 -17.74 12.53 -9.36
C VAL A 464 -17.04 11.58 -8.38
N ILE A 465 -17.39 11.62 -7.09
CA ILE A 465 -16.85 10.70 -6.09
C ILE A 465 -17.17 9.25 -6.47
N LYS A 466 -18.39 8.98 -6.95
CA LYS A 466 -18.79 7.64 -7.40
C LYS A 466 -18.00 7.17 -8.61
N ASP A 467 -17.78 8.05 -9.60
CA ASP A 467 -16.95 7.75 -10.78
C ASP A 467 -15.49 7.48 -10.38
N LEU A 468 -14.90 8.34 -9.55
CA LEU A 468 -13.55 8.18 -9.02
C LEU A 468 -13.40 6.87 -8.25
N LYS A 469 -14.35 6.53 -7.38
CA LYS A 469 -14.34 5.26 -6.64
C LYS A 469 -14.33 4.05 -7.58
N SER A 470 -15.13 4.08 -8.64
CA SER A 470 -15.14 3.01 -9.64
C SER A 470 -13.81 2.90 -10.41
N LYS A 471 -13.17 4.04 -10.72
CA LYS A 471 -11.84 4.08 -11.35
C LYS A 471 -10.76 3.55 -10.44
N VAL A 472 -10.81 3.88 -9.14
CA VAL A 472 -9.88 3.37 -8.13
C VAL A 472 -10.00 1.85 -8.03
N SER A 473 -11.21 1.29 -7.89
CA SER A 473 -11.39 -0.18 -7.85
C SER A 473 -10.89 -0.88 -9.13
N LYS A 474 -11.01 -0.22 -10.29
CA LYS A 474 -10.46 -0.75 -11.55
C LYS A 474 -8.92 -0.65 -11.62
N ALA A 475 -8.33 0.38 -11.04
CA ALA A 475 -6.88 0.53 -10.97
C ALA A 475 -6.27 -0.47 -9.98
N GLU A 476 -6.91 -0.68 -8.83
CA GLU A 476 -6.52 -1.65 -7.80
C GLU A 476 -6.50 -3.07 -8.35
N SER A 477 -7.61 -3.52 -8.97
CA SER A 477 -7.64 -4.85 -9.62
C SER A 477 -6.60 -5.04 -10.75
N ARG A 478 -6.19 -3.95 -11.42
CA ARG A 478 -5.08 -4.00 -12.39
C ARG A 478 -3.71 -4.08 -11.71
N ALA A 479 -3.53 -3.39 -10.58
CA ALA A 479 -2.32 -3.47 -9.78
C ALA A 479 -2.16 -4.88 -9.22
N ASP A 480 -3.22 -5.47 -8.65
CA ASP A 480 -3.22 -6.86 -8.16
C ASP A 480 -2.83 -7.85 -9.27
N SER A 481 -3.42 -7.69 -10.46
CA SER A 481 -3.08 -8.54 -11.62
C SER A 481 -1.62 -8.34 -12.10
N ALA A 482 -1.07 -7.13 -11.96
CA ALA A 482 0.32 -6.87 -12.29
C ALA A 482 1.27 -7.46 -11.25
N GLU A 483 0.91 -7.37 -9.97
CA GLU A 483 1.66 -7.99 -8.87
C GLU A 483 1.73 -9.51 -9.04
N GLU A 484 0.61 -10.16 -9.35
CA GLU A 484 0.58 -11.61 -9.63
C GLU A 484 1.52 -11.99 -10.78
N LYS A 485 1.54 -11.20 -11.87
CA LYS A 485 2.48 -11.42 -12.98
C LYS A 485 3.93 -11.23 -12.56
N CYS A 486 4.23 -10.23 -11.73
CA CYS A 486 5.57 -9.99 -11.22
C CYS A 486 6.07 -11.13 -10.32
N ILE A 487 5.19 -11.69 -9.49
CA ILE A 487 5.48 -12.86 -8.66
C ILE A 487 5.83 -14.05 -9.57
N ILE A 488 4.98 -14.38 -10.56
CA ILE A 488 5.23 -15.49 -11.50
C ILE A 488 6.55 -15.29 -12.27
N LEU A 489 6.83 -14.08 -12.74
CA LEU A 489 8.08 -13.77 -13.44
C LEU A 489 9.29 -13.91 -12.52
N SER A 490 9.16 -13.52 -11.26
CA SER A 490 10.22 -13.66 -10.26
C SER A 490 10.51 -15.13 -9.94
N GLU A 491 9.47 -15.95 -9.76
CA GLU A 491 9.60 -17.41 -9.58
C GLU A 491 10.28 -18.07 -10.80
N SER A 492 9.83 -17.74 -12.01
CA SER A 492 10.45 -18.27 -13.23
C SER A 492 11.90 -17.81 -13.39
N ASN A 493 12.23 -16.58 -12.98
CA ASN A 493 13.60 -16.07 -13.01
C ASN A 493 14.49 -16.77 -11.97
N THR A 494 13.96 -17.10 -10.78
CA THR A 494 14.68 -17.90 -9.80
C THR A 494 14.96 -19.31 -10.32
N ASP A 495 13.98 -19.96 -10.96
CA ASP A 495 14.14 -21.29 -11.56
C ASP A 495 15.23 -21.27 -12.66
N LEU A 496 15.17 -20.29 -13.57
CA LEU A 496 16.18 -20.12 -14.62
C LEU A 496 17.59 -19.87 -14.04
N ASN A 497 17.68 -19.10 -12.97
CA ASN A 497 18.96 -18.84 -12.31
C ASN A 497 19.53 -20.10 -11.64
N GLU A 498 18.67 -20.94 -11.04
CA GLU A 498 19.07 -22.25 -10.53
C GLU A 498 19.58 -23.16 -11.65
N GLU A 499 18.89 -23.23 -12.79
CA GLU A 499 19.34 -23.99 -13.96
C GLU A 499 20.69 -23.49 -14.49
N LEU A 500 20.87 -22.17 -14.61
CA LEU A 500 22.15 -21.57 -15.03
C LEU A 500 23.28 -21.91 -14.05
N SER A 501 23.02 -21.86 -12.75
CA SER A 501 24.01 -22.24 -11.73
C SER A 501 24.42 -23.72 -11.85
N PHE A 502 23.46 -24.60 -12.15
CA PHE A 502 23.69 -26.02 -12.39
C PHE A 502 24.53 -26.25 -13.65
N LEU A 503 24.17 -25.60 -14.76
CA LEU A 503 24.91 -25.64 -16.02
C LEU A 503 26.34 -25.14 -15.84
N ARG A 504 26.54 -24.02 -15.13
CA ARG A 504 27.86 -23.46 -14.83
C ARG A 504 28.71 -24.42 -13.98
N SER A 505 28.11 -25.06 -12.99
CA SER A 505 28.78 -26.08 -12.15
C SER A 505 29.19 -27.32 -12.98
N ARG A 506 28.34 -27.75 -13.92
CA ARG A 506 28.67 -28.83 -14.84
C ARG A 506 29.78 -28.44 -15.82
N PHE A 507 29.75 -27.22 -16.35
CA PHE A 507 30.79 -26.69 -17.23
C PHE A 507 32.15 -26.68 -16.53
N HIS A 508 32.21 -26.19 -15.29
CA HIS A 508 33.46 -26.16 -14.53
C HIS A 508 34.06 -27.56 -14.29
N ARG A 509 33.21 -28.58 -14.06
CA ARG A 509 33.66 -29.98 -13.97
C ARG A 509 34.23 -30.49 -15.30
N LEU A 510 33.60 -30.16 -16.42
CA LEU A 510 34.08 -30.55 -17.74
C LEU A 510 35.40 -29.84 -18.08
N GLU A 511 35.51 -28.55 -17.76
CA GLU A 511 36.74 -27.77 -17.91
C GLU A 511 37.89 -28.36 -17.10
N GLY A 512 37.65 -28.73 -15.83
CA GLY A 512 38.64 -29.44 -15.01
C GLY A 512 39.06 -30.79 -15.60
N SER A 513 38.11 -31.57 -16.10
CA SER A 513 38.40 -32.84 -16.79
C SER A 513 39.20 -32.63 -18.08
N LEU A 514 38.92 -31.57 -18.84
CA LEU A 514 39.64 -31.24 -20.06
C LEU A 514 41.10 -30.87 -19.74
N HIS A 515 41.33 -30.05 -18.71
CA HIS A 515 42.68 -29.72 -18.25
C HIS A 515 43.47 -30.97 -17.83
N GLN A 516 42.85 -31.88 -17.07
CA GLN A 516 43.49 -33.13 -16.67
C GLN A 516 43.89 -33.99 -17.89
N VAL A 517 43.02 -34.07 -18.90
CA VAL A 517 43.30 -34.79 -20.14
C VAL A 517 44.44 -34.12 -20.92
N GLU A 518 44.46 -32.79 -21.01
CA GLU A 518 45.54 -32.07 -21.69
C GLU A 518 46.88 -32.22 -20.97
N GLU A 519 46.91 -32.16 -19.63
CA GLU A 519 48.10 -32.46 -18.83
C GLU A 519 48.62 -33.88 -19.06
N ALA A 520 47.72 -34.87 -19.06
CA ALA A 520 48.07 -36.27 -19.33
C ALA A 520 48.63 -36.45 -20.75
N LYS A 521 48.04 -35.80 -21.74
CA LYS A 521 48.51 -35.78 -23.14
C LYS A 521 49.90 -35.15 -23.24
N VAL A 522 50.15 -34.02 -22.59
CA VAL A 522 51.47 -33.37 -22.57
C VAL A 522 52.51 -34.27 -21.89
N ALA A 523 52.15 -34.93 -20.79
CA ALA A 523 53.03 -35.89 -20.12
C ALA A 523 53.38 -37.08 -21.02
N SER A 524 52.38 -37.65 -21.71
CA SER A 524 52.56 -38.74 -22.68
C SER A 524 53.45 -38.31 -23.85
N ALA A 525 53.23 -37.12 -24.42
CA ALA A 525 54.07 -36.57 -25.49
C ALA A 525 55.53 -36.40 -25.05
N LYS A 526 55.78 -35.93 -23.81
CA LYS A 526 57.13 -35.86 -23.23
C LYS A 526 57.77 -37.23 -23.10
N ASP A 527 57.02 -38.25 -22.67
CA ASP A 527 57.53 -39.62 -22.55
C ASP A 527 57.88 -40.23 -23.91
N ILE A 528 56.98 -40.12 -24.90
CA ILE A 528 57.23 -40.52 -26.29
C ILE A 528 58.49 -39.82 -26.82
N GLY A 529 58.67 -38.54 -26.51
CA GLY A 529 59.88 -37.79 -26.87
C GLY A 529 61.17 -38.39 -26.26
N LYS A 530 61.13 -38.87 -25.00
CA LYS A 530 62.24 -39.58 -24.37
C LYS A 530 62.49 -40.94 -25.04
N GLN A 531 61.45 -41.74 -25.24
CA GLN A 531 61.55 -43.05 -25.90
C GLN A 531 62.11 -42.92 -27.32
N THR A 532 61.66 -41.92 -28.08
CA THR A 532 62.14 -41.63 -29.44
C THR A 532 63.64 -41.31 -29.45
N LYS A 533 64.15 -40.56 -28.45
CA LYS A 533 65.60 -40.28 -28.33
C LYS A 533 66.40 -41.56 -28.07
N VAL A 534 65.91 -42.45 -27.21
CA VAL A 534 66.53 -43.76 -26.95
C VAL A 534 66.52 -44.63 -28.20
N PHE A 535 65.39 -44.71 -28.89
CA PHE A 535 65.29 -45.47 -30.14
C PHE A 535 66.26 -44.93 -31.20
N LYS A 536 66.36 -43.60 -31.35
CA LYS A 536 67.32 -42.96 -32.26
C LYS A 536 68.77 -43.36 -31.95
N SER A 537 69.17 -43.39 -30.68
CA SER A 537 70.54 -43.79 -30.32
C SER A 537 70.80 -45.28 -30.60
N LEU A 538 69.84 -46.16 -30.31
CA LEU A 538 69.92 -47.58 -30.64
C LEU A 538 70.02 -47.81 -32.16
N VAL A 539 69.21 -47.13 -32.97
CA VAL A 539 69.26 -47.23 -34.44
C VAL A 539 70.61 -46.75 -34.96
N MET A 540 71.17 -45.68 -34.39
CA MET A 540 72.50 -45.19 -34.74
C MET A 540 73.59 -46.20 -34.38
N GLN A 541 73.53 -46.82 -33.19
CA GLN A 541 74.42 -47.92 -32.80
C GLN A 541 74.30 -49.12 -33.75
N LEU A 542 73.07 -49.51 -34.10
CA LEU A 542 72.81 -50.61 -35.03
C LEU A 542 73.37 -50.32 -36.43
N ALA A 543 73.30 -49.08 -36.90
CA ALA A 543 73.87 -48.67 -38.18
C ALA A 543 75.41 -48.81 -38.17
N VAL A 544 76.07 -48.38 -37.09
CA VAL A 544 77.53 -48.54 -36.92
C VAL A 544 77.94 -50.01 -36.89
N GLU A 545 77.22 -50.85 -36.16
CA GLU A 545 77.48 -52.29 -36.11
C GLU A 545 77.26 -52.97 -37.47
N ARG A 546 76.20 -52.59 -38.20
CA ARG A 546 75.99 -53.05 -39.59
C ARG A 546 77.14 -52.67 -40.50
N GLU A 547 77.66 -51.45 -40.40
CA GLU A 547 78.82 -51.00 -41.18
C GLU A 547 80.08 -51.79 -40.80
N ARG A 548 80.33 -52.01 -39.51
CA ARG A 548 81.44 -52.81 -38.99
C ARG A 548 81.38 -54.25 -39.53
N LEU A 549 80.22 -54.91 -39.43
CA LEU A 549 80.00 -56.25 -39.95
C LEU A 549 80.18 -56.30 -41.48
N ASN A 550 79.69 -55.31 -42.21
CA ASN A 550 79.86 -55.24 -43.66
C ASN A 550 81.34 -55.09 -44.07
N LYS A 551 82.13 -54.31 -43.32
CA LYS A 551 83.59 -54.23 -43.49
C LYS A 551 84.26 -55.58 -43.21
N GLN A 552 83.87 -56.27 -42.13
CA GLN A 552 84.37 -57.61 -41.83
C GLN A 552 84.03 -58.62 -42.93
N LEU A 553 82.79 -58.63 -43.43
CA LEU A 553 82.36 -59.47 -44.55
C LEU A 553 83.14 -59.16 -45.83
N SER A 554 83.37 -57.88 -46.14
CA SER A 554 84.15 -57.47 -47.31
C SER A 554 85.61 -57.92 -47.20
N SER A 555 86.22 -57.81 -46.02
CA SER A 555 87.56 -58.32 -45.74
C SER A 555 87.61 -59.84 -45.95
N LEU A 556 86.70 -60.60 -45.32
CA LEU A 556 86.62 -62.05 -45.44
C LEU A 556 86.34 -62.49 -46.88
N ALA A 557 85.50 -61.76 -47.62
CA ALA A 557 85.23 -62.03 -49.03
C ALA A 557 86.50 -61.84 -49.89
N SER A 558 87.31 -60.81 -49.62
CA SER A 558 88.58 -60.61 -50.32
C SER A 558 89.62 -61.67 -49.97
N GLU A 559 89.69 -62.09 -48.71
CA GLU A 559 90.52 -63.21 -48.27
C GLU A 559 90.09 -64.53 -48.93
N ASN A 560 88.79 -64.83 -48.94
CA ASN A 560 88.24 -65.99 -49.66
C ASN A 560 88.56 -65.93 -51.15
N LYS A 561 88.51 -64.76 -51.79
CA LYS A 561 88.94 -64.59 -53.20
C LYS A 561 90.42 -64.94 -53.37
N ILE A 562 91.30 -64.52 -52.46
CA ILE A 562 92.72 -64.87 -52.46
C ILE A 562 92.91 -66.38 -52.24
N LEU A 563 92.21 -66.99 -51.28
CA LEU A 563 92.28 -68.43 -51.00
C LEU A 563 91.77 -69.26 -52.17
N VAL A 564 90.69 -68.86 -52.85
CA VAL A 564 90.21 -69.50 -54.08
C VAL A 564 91.24 -69.41 -55.20
N VAL A 565 91.93 -68.27 -55.36
CA VAL A 565 93.03 -68.15 -56.32
C VAL A 565 94.20 -69.05 -55.93
N LYS A 566 94.58 -69.12 -54.64
CA LYS A 566 95.60 -70.03 -54.14
C LYS A 566 95.23 -71.49 -54.34
N LEU A 567 93.97 -71.88 -54.09
CA LEU A 567 93.44 -73.22 -54.39
C LEU A 567 93.49 -73.52 -55.88
N LYS A 568 93.10 -72.58 -56.74
CA LYS A 568 93.27 -72.74 -58.21
C LYS A 568 94.75 -72.84 -58.62
N GLN A 569 95.68 -72.25 -57.87
CA GLN A 569 97.12 -72.36 -58.09
C GLN A 569 97.71 -73.67 -57.54
N THR A 570 97.22 -74.21 -56.42
CA THR A 570 97.61 -75.53 -55.91
C THR A 570 96.95 -76.67 -56.69
N ASN A 571 95.79 -76.43 -57.30
CA ASN A 571 95.12 -77.34 -58.23
C ASN A 571 95.73 -77.31 -59.65
N LYS A 572 96.87 -76.63 -59.86
CA LYS A 572 97.69 -76.70 -61.08
C LYS A 572 98.76 -77.81 -61.05
N TYR A 573 98.69 -78.70 -60.06
CA TYR A 573 99.38 -80.00 -60.00
C TYR A 573 98.39 -81.13 -59.63
N ALA A 574 97.25 -81.18 -60.30
CA ALA A 574 96.45 -82.41 -60.39
C ALA A 574 95.57 -82.33 -61.63
N GLN A 575 95.65 -83.38 -62.41
CA GLN A 575 94.94 -83.62 -63.65
C GLN A 575 93.43 -83.80 -63.41
N GLU A 576 92.67 -83.35 -64.41
CA GLU A 576 91.38 -83.88 -64.87
C GLU A 576 90.05 -83.54 -64.17
N VAL A 577 89.08 -83.27 -65.06
CA VAL A 577 87.68 -83.73 -64.99
C VAL A 577 86.82 -82.96 -63.98
N SER A 578 85.56 -82.59 -64.24
CA SER A 578 84.67 -82.45 -65.38
C SER A 578 83.35 -81.95 -64.76
N VAL A 579 82.36 -81.62 -65.60
CA VAL A 579 80.92 -81.83 -65.27
C VAL A 579 80.30 -80.83 -64.28
N THR A 580 79.70 -79.80 -64.88
CA THR A 580 78.25 -79.45 -64.87
C THR A 580 77.43 -79.39 -63.58
N LEU A 581 76.32 -78.65 -63.72
CA LEU A 581 75.10 -78.61 -62.90
C LEU A 581 75.24 -77.79 -61.62
N THR A 582 74.29 -76.99 -61.17
CA THR A 582 72.98 -76.45 -61.63
C THR A 582 72.49 -75.60 -60.45
N THR A 583 71.47 -74.74 -60.69
CA THR A 583 70.41 -74.38 -59.72
C THR A 583 70.87 -73.63 -58.46
N ASP A 584 70.11 -72.77 -57.81
CA ASP A 584 68.86 -72.07 -58.05
C ASP A 584 68.85 -71.01 -56.94
N HIS A 585 68.23 -69.87 -57.23
CA HIS A 585 67.16 -69.27 -56.44
C HIS A 585 67.19 -67.75 -56.54
N GLN A 586 66.43 -67.30 -57.53
CA GLN A 586 65.38 -66.31 -57.38
C GLN A 586 64.77 -66.33 -55.97
N VAL A 587 64.86 -65.20 -55.24
CA VAL A 587 63.75 -64.68 -54.41
C VAL A 587 63.75 -63.17 -54.51
N ASP A 588 62.84 -62.72 -55.37
CA ASP A 588 62.15 -61.44 -55.37
C ASP A 588 61.44 -61.22 -54.02
N ARG A 589 61.61 -60.05 -53.40
CA ARG A 589 60.61 -59.48 -52.49
C ARG A 589 60.58 -57.96 -52.64
N THR A 590 59.80 -57.54 -53.63
CA THR A 590 58.90 -56.39 -53.57
C THR A 590 58.30 -56.22 -52.16
N TRP A 591 58.51 -55.06 -51.53
CA TRP A 591 57.61 -54.59 -50.46
C TRP A 591 56.63 -53.59 -51.07
N LYS A 592 55.46 -54.13 -51.44
CA LYS A 592 54.21 -53.38 -51.60
C LYS A 592 53.74 -52.98 -50.21
N ASN A 593 53.50 -51.70 -49.98
CA ASN A 593 52.68 -51.25 -48.86
C ASN A 593 51.25 -51.05 -49.38
N SER A 594 50.41 -52.07 -49.23
CA SER A 594 48.94 -51.98 -49.21
C SER A 594 48.52 -51.25 -47.93
N SER A 595 47.78 -50.15 -48.00
CA SER A 595 46.30 -50.07 -47.96
C SER A 595 45.65 -50.83 -46.80
N THR A 596 44.90 -50.05 -46.01
CA THR A 596 43.71 -50.41 -45.23
C THR A 596 43.95 -51.26 -43.99
N ASN A 597 43.66 -50.67 -42.83
CA ASN A 597 42.92 -51.33 -41.76
C ASN A 597 42.21 -50.26 -40.94
N ASP A 598 40.89 -50.22 -41.12
CA ASP A 598 39.93 -49.75 -40.14
C ASP A 598 40.17 -50.45 -38.81
N ASN A 599 40.07 -49.72 -37.71
CA ASN A 599 39.81 -50.28 -36.39
C ASN A 599 38.80 -49.37 -35.69
N GLU A 600 37.55 -49.55 -36.11
CA GLU A 600 36.36 -49.29 -35.30
C GLU A 600 36.33 -50.36 -34.18
N VAL A 601 36.61 -49.97 -32.94
CA VAL A 601 36.40 -50.84 -31.77
C VAL A 601 35.09 -50.42 -31.12
N LYS A 602 34.01 -51.10 -31.51
CA LYS A 602 32.80 -51.27 -30.71
C LYS A 602 33.12 -52.21 -29.54
N PHE A 603 32.86 -51.75 -28.32
CA PHE A 603 32.55 -52.63 -27.20
C PHE A 603 31.06 -52.51 -26.94
N ALA A 604 30.34 -53.61 -27.20
CA ALA A 604 28.95 -53.79 -26.78
C ALA A 604 28.91 -54.64 -25.51
N ASP A 605 28.06 -54.20 -24.59
CA ASP A 605 27.23 -54.96 -23.65
C ASP A 605 27.80 -56.19 -22.92
N THR A 606 27.79 -56.10 -21.59
CA THR A 606 27.46 -57.26 -20.76
C THR A 606 26.53 -56.81 -19.62
N LEU A 607 25.43 -57.56 -19.54
CA LEU A 607 24.24 -57.52 -18.68
C LEU A 607 24.54 -57.37 -17.17
N PRO A 608 23.62 -56.80 -16.35
CA PRO A 608 23.78 -56.72 -14.90
C PRO A 608 23.46 -58.05 -14.21
N ASP A 609 24.25 -58.36 -13.18
CA ASP A 609 24.03 -59.51 -12.30
C ASP A 609 23.03 -59.15 -11.20
N ALA A 610 22.08 -60.07 -10.98
CA ALA A 610 21.04 -60.00 -9.97
C ALA A 610 21.23 -61.18 -9.01
N ASP A 611 21.63 -60.90 -7.77
CA ASP A 611 20.91 -61.33 -6.55
C ASP A 611 21.80 -61.21 -5.30
N THR A 612 21.39 -60.39 -4.34
CA THR A 612 21.37 -60.73 -2.91
C THR A 612 20.50 -59.75 -2.11
N VAL A 613 19.19 -59.93 -2.26
CA VAL A 613 18.19 -60.11 -1.19
C VAL A 613 18.54 -59.64 0.25
N ARG A 614 17.60 -58.83 0.80
CA ARG A 614 17.24 -58.51 2.21
C ARG A 614 18.03 -57.41 2.95
N ARG A 615 17.39 -56.24 3.06
CA ARG A 615 16.59 -55.84 4.26
C ARG A 615 15.64 -54.70 3.88
N ILE A 616 14.34 -54.97 3.98
CA ILE A 616 13.28 -53.96 3.95
C ILE A 616 13.32 -53.27 5.30
N ASP A 617 13.71 -52.00 5.33
CA ASP A 617 13.51 -51.14 6.49
C ASP A 617 12.12 -50.51 6.36
N ALA A 618 11.20 -50.97 7.20
CA ALA A 618 9.85 -50.43 7.32
C ALA A 618 9.94 -49.17 8.18
N GLY A 619 10.23 -48.03 7.56
CA GLY A 619 10.48 -46.82 8.35
C GLY A 619 10.60 -45.50 7.60
N VAL A 620 10.03 -45.33 6.40
CA VAL A 620 9.91 -44.00 5.78
C VAL A 620 8.59 -43.86 5.04
N LEU A 621 7.48 -43.78 5.79
CA LEU A 621 6.29 -43.12 5.27
C LEU A 621 6.61 -41.63 5.21
N ASN A 622 6.91 -41.17 4.00
CA ASN A 622 7.31 -39.82 3.71
C ASN A 622 6.20 -38.85 4.17
N PHE A 623 6.48 -37.99 5.15
CA PHE A 623 5.56 -36.99 5.72
C PHE A 623 4.83 -36.18 4.63
N LYS A 624 5.46 -36.05 3.47
CA LYS A 624 4.92 -35.43 2.25
C LYS A 624 3.62 -36.07 1.76
N HIS A 625 3.44 -37.39 1.88
CA HIS A 625 2.23 -38.07 1.39
C HIS A 625 1.07 -37.98 2.39
N LEU A 626 1.37 -37.98 3.70
CA LEU A 626 0.39 -37.78 4.76
C LEU A 626 -0.13 -36.32 4.77
N PHE A 627 0.76 -35.36 4.54
CA PHE A 627 0.40 -33.95 4.40
C PHE A 627 -0.46 -33.71 3.15
N MET A 628 -0.09 -34.29 2.00
CA MET A 628 -0.91 -34.18 0.78
C MET A 628 -2.29 -34.82 0.95
N LEU A 629 -2.41 -35.95 1.65
CA LEU A 629 -3.72 -36.57 1.94
C LEU A 629 -4.57 -35.69 2.88
N SER A 630 -3.95 -35.09 3.90
CA SER A 630 -4.60 -34.15 4.82
C SER A 630 -5.16 -32.93 4.10
N VAL A 631 -4.37 -32.33 3.20
CA VAL A 631 -4.79 -31.17 2.39
C VAL A 631 -5.91 -31.55 1.44
N LEU A 632 -5.85 -32.73 0.81
CA LEU A 632 -6.90 -33.21 -0.09
C LEU A 632 -8.24 -33.40 0.64
N VAL A 633 -8.22 -33.97 1.84
CA VAL A 633 -9.42 -34.16 2.68
C VAL A 633 -10.03 -32.83 3.10
N LEU A 634 -9.19 -31.82 3.41
CA LEU A 634 -9.64 -30.48 3.78
C LEU A 634 -10.28 -29.73 2.60
N VAL A 635 -9.71 -29.88 1.40
CA VAL A 635 -10.26 -29.32 0.16
C VAL A 635 -11.59 -29.99 -0.20
N PHE A 636 -11.70 -31.33 -0.07
CA PHE A 636 -12.98 -32.02 -0.30
C PHE A 636 -14.06 -31.60 0.71
N SER A 637 -13.71 -31.43 1.99
CA SER A 637 -14.64 -30.93 3.01
C SER A 637 -15.12 -29.51 2.69
N ALA A 638 -14.23 -28.61 2.28
CA ALA A 638 -14.58 -27.23 1.92
C ALA A 638 -15.49 -27.19 0.68
N VAL A 639 -15.22 -28.02 -0.34
CA VAL A 639 -16.06 -28.13 -1.55
C VAL A 639 -17.42 -28.74 -1.23
N THR A 640 -17.52 -29.68 -0.29
CA THR A 640 -18.83 -30.19 0.17
C THR A 640 -19.59 -29.16 1.01
N TYR A 641 -18.90 -28.31 1.78
CA TYR A 641 -19.54 -27.27 2.59
C TYR A 641 -20.09 -26.14 1.71
N LEU A 642 -19.34 -25.71 0.69
CA LEU A 642 -19.77 -24.69 -0.27
C LEU A 642 -20.91 -25.16 -1.19
N ASN A 643 -21.00 -26.47 -1.49
CA ASN A 643 -22.11 -27.01 -2.29
C ASN A 643 -23.40 -27.25 -1.50
N VAL A 644 -23.37 -27.20 -0.16
CA VAL A 644 -24.57 -27.33 0.67
C VAL A 644 -25.31 -26.00 0.83
N ASP A 645 -24.62 -24.86 0.71
CA ASP A 645 -25.22 -23.52 0.81
C ASP A 645 -25.87 -23.00 -0.50
N VAL A 646 -25.85 -23.77 -1.59
CA VAL A 646 -26.48 -23.40 -2.88
C VAL A 646 -27.86 -24.06 -3.09
N ASN A 647 -28.32 -24.89 -2.15
CA ASN A 647 -29.67 -25.48 -2.17
C ASN A 647 -30.41 -25.22 -0.84
N PHE A 648 -30.70 -23.95 -0.55
CA PHE A 648 -31.85 -23.54 0.27
C PHE A 648 -32.40 -22.19 -0.17
#